data_AF-A0A5N5JB73-F1
#
_entry.id   AF-A0A5N5JB73-F1
#
_cell.length_a   1.000
_cell.length_b   1.000
_cell.length_c   1.000
_cell.angle_alpha   90.00
_cell.angle_beta   90.00
_cell.angle_gamma   90.00
#
_symmetry.space_group_name_H-M   'P 1'
#
loop_
_entity.id
_entity.type
_entity.pdbx_description
1 polymer ?
#
loop_
_entity_poly.entity_id
_entity_poly.type
_entity_poly.pdbx_seq_one_letter_code
_entity_poly.pdbx_strand_id
1 'polypeptide(L)'
;MLKAQRKAYLPFRHAPLLLRPNAVTPSSTLDPIKLLKLSADTKNLKIGKTIHAHLIVTYQATENNIIEVNSLINFYAKVNQVSIAHNLFDRIPERNVVSWSALMTGYLLNGFSLKVITLLKDMVSEANVSPNEYIFAIAISSCCDRGRLEEGRQCHGLLLKTGFSFHNYVRNALVSMYSKCSIVQDAMGVWNEVPVNDIVAYNSILSRLVENGYLMEGLEVLRSMVSESLKWDKVTFVNVFSLCASLKNLRLGLHVHGKMLTSAVECDAYVSSAIINMYGKCGKSLMARGLFNGLQSRNVVLWTAVMAAYFQNGCFEEALNLFSKMEQENVKSNEFTHAVLLNACAGLSALRNGSLLHGHSEKSGFKHHVMVGNALINMYAKSGDIEAAKNVFSDMMHRDIITWNAMICGFSHHGLGKKTLLVFYDMLAAEENPNYVTFTGVLSACGHLGLVQEGFYYLHHLMKRFGVQPGLEHYTCIVSLLSKTGQLNEAWNFMRTAPVKWDVVAWRTLLNACHVHQNYGLGRWVAEFVLEMDPNDVGTYTLLSNIYAKEKRWDGVVKIRKLMRDKNIKKEPGVSWIEIGNVTHIFTSEDNKHPDYGQTYQKVKELLAMIKPLGYTPDIGAVLHDVEDEQKEYYLSYHSEKLAIAYGLLKLPPEASILVIKNLRICDDCHSAVRLISKLTNRVIVVRDANRFHHFRDGRCSCLDYW
;
A
#
# COMPACT_ATOMS: atom_id res chain seq x y z
N MET A 1 3.83 63.17 10.56
CA MET A 1 5.28 63.13 10.30
C MET A 1 5.62 61.79 9.64
N LEU A 2 6.11 61.82 8.39
CA LEU A 2 7.13 60.97 7.71
C LEU A 2 7.18 59.46 8.08
N LYS A 3 7.15 58.43 7.21
CA LYS A 3 7.32 58.18 5.75
C LYS A 3 6.56 56.85 5.46
N ALA A 4 5.68 56.71 4.47
CA ALA A 4 5.91 56.47 3.04
C ALA A 4 6.79 55.24 2.69
N GLN A 5 6.17 54.16 2.20
CA GLN A 5 6.42 53.59 0.86
C GLN A 5 5.45 52.43 0.52
N ARG A 6 4.54 52.71 -0.41
CA ARG A 6 3.71 51.73 -1.15
C ARG A 6 4.54 51.15 -2.31
N LYS A 7 4.54 49.82 -2.44
CA LYS A 7 4.96 49.11 -3.66
C LYS A 7 3.79 49.09 -4.66
N ALA A 8 4.06 49.46 -5.91
CA ALA A 8 3.19 49.19 -7.05
C ALA A 8 4.04 48.74 -8.25
N TYR A 9 3.71 47.54 -8.73
CA TYR A 9 3.63 47.04 -10.12
C TYR A 9 4.51 47.66 -11.23
N LEU A 10 5.21 46.79 -11.99
CA LEU A 10 5.06 46.53 -13.45
C LEU A 10 6.18 45.59 -13.99
N PRO A 11 6.07 45.00 -15.20
CA PRO A 11 6.32 43.59 -15.45
C PRO A 11 7.56 43.28 -16.31
N PHE A 12 7.96 42.01 -16.29
CA PHE A 12 8.96 41.41 -17.18
C PHE A 12 8.51 41.39 -18.65
N ARG A 13 9.30 41.97 -19.56
CA ARG A 13 9.47 41.49 -20.95
C ARG A 13 10.85 41.86 -21.53
N HIS A 14 11.54 40.82 -21.98
CA HIS A 14 12.64 40.67 -22.97
C HIS A 14 13.39 41.88 -23.54
N ALA A 15 14.73 41.83 -23.47
CA ALA A 15 15.65 42.14 -24.58
C ALA A 15 17.05 41.48 -24.37
N PRO A 16 17.79 41.12 -25.43
CA PRO A 16 18.97 40.24 -25.37
C PRO A 16 20.30 40.99 -25.24
N LEU A 17 21.21 40.49 -24.39
CA LEU A 17 22.57 41.00 -24.26
C LEU A 17 23.43 40.54 -25.44
N LEU A 18 23.71 41.47 -26.37
CA LEU A 18 24.79 41.40 -27.34
C LEU A 18 26.13 41.60 -26.63
N LEU A 19 26.97 40.57 -26.61
CA LEU A 19 28.38 40.66 -26.22
C LEU A 19 29.18 41.34 -27.34
N ARG A 20 29.78 42.51 -27.05
CA ARG A 20 30.84 43.11 -27.87
C ARG A 20 32.19 42.45 -27.56
N PRO A 21 33.10 42.34 -28.56
CA PRO A 21 34.39 41.70 -28.42
C PRO A 21 35.43 42.69 -27.91
N ASN A 22 36.17 42.34 -26.85
CA ASN A 22 37.44 43.00 -26.53
C ASN A 22 38.46 41.97 -26.02
N ALA A 23 39.55 41.89 -26.79
CA ALA A 23 40.91 41.50 -26.44
C ALA A 23 41.11 40.48 -25.30
N VAL A 24 41.26 39.21 -25.68
CA VAL A 24 42.03 38.22 -24.92
C VAL A 24 43.14 37.70 -25.82
N THR A 25 44.35 37.67 -25.29
CA THR A 25 45.56 37.12 -25.89
C THR A 25 45.37 35.65 -26.32
N PRO A 26 46.04 35.18 -27.39
CA PRO A 26 45.80 33.86 -27.97
C PRO A 26 46.55 32.77 -27.17
N SER A 27 46.01 32.38 -26.01
CA SER A 27 46.50 31.21 -25.27
C SER A 27 45.46 30.67 -24.28
N SER A 28 44.26 30.33 -24.74
CA SER A 28 43.40 29.30 -24.11
C SER A 28 42.20 29.00 -25.01
N THR A 29 42.42 28.26 -26.10
CA THR A 29 41.31 27.60 -26.80
C THR A 29 40.62 26.65 -25.81
N LEU A 30 39.39 26.98 -25.40
CA LEU A 30 38.59 26.15 -24.50
C LEU A 30 38.39 24.77 -25.16
N ASP A 31 38.82 23.72 -24.48
CA ASP A 31 38.75 22.34 -24.97
C ASP A 31 37.30 21.94 -25.35
N PRO A 32 37.03 21.65 -26.65
CA PRO A 32 35.69 21.26 -27.13
C PRO A 32 35.08 20.08 -26.38
N ILE A 33 35.91 19.16 -25.87
CA ILE A 33 35.46 17.97 -25.12
C ILE A 33 34.87 18.39 -23.76
N LYS A 34 35.49 19.35 -23.07
CA LYS A 34 34.97 19.88 -21.80
C LYS A 34 33.64 20.60 -22.00
N LEU A 35 33.51 21.35 -23.09
CA LEU A 35 32.26 22.02 -23.46
C LEU A 35 31.15 21.03 -23.83
N LEU A 36 31.47 19.94 -24.53
CA LEU A 36 30.53 18.85 -24.80
C LEU A 36 30.06 18.17 -23.51
N LYS A 37 30.97 17.88 -22.57
CA LYS A 37 30.62 17.29 -21.28
C LYS A 37 29.67 18.21 -20.48
N LEU A 38 29.98 19.50 -20.39
CA LEU A 38 29.12 20.49 -19.75
C LEU A 38 27.75 20.59 -20.43
N SER A 39 27.72 20.54 -21.77
CA SER A 39 26.48 20.56 -22.55
C SER A 39 25.64 19.30 -22.32
N ALA A 40 26.29 18.14 -22.15
CA ALA A 40 25.64 16.87 -21.86
C ALA A 40 25.02 16.86 -20.45
N ASP A 41 25.75 17.38 -19.46
CA ASP A 41 25.28 17.44 -18.07
C ASP A 41 24.16 18.48 -17.88
N THR A 42 24.17 19.57 -18.67
CA THR A 42 23.10 20.58 -18.71
C THR A 42 21.97 20.26 -19.69
N LYS A 43 22.06 19.13 -20.40
CA LYS A 43 21.13 18.70 -21.47
C LYS A 43 20.85 19.76 -22.54
N ASN A 44 21.83 20.63 -22.82
CA ASN A 44 21.66 21.74 -23.76
C ASN A 44 21.94 21.31 -25.20
N LEU A 45 20.87 20.89 -25.90
CA LEU A 45 20.95 20.40 -27.28
C LEU A 45 21.52 21.44 -28.26
N LYS A 46 21.21 22.72 -28.07
CA LYS A 46 21.59 23.78 -29.01
C LYS A 46 23.10 24.02 -28.98
N ILE A 47 23.67 24.15 -27.78
CA ILE A 47 25.11 24.35 -27.61
C ILE A 47 25.88 23.13 -28.11
N GLY A 48 25.45 21.92 -27.76
CA GLY A 48 26.14 20.72 -28.23
C GLY A 48 26.07 20.49 -29.74
N LYS A 49 24.96 20.86 -30.42
CA LYS A 49 24.90 20.87 -31.90
C LYS A 49 25.86 21.89 -32.52
N THR A 50 26.00 23.08 -31.93
CA THR A 50 26.96 24.08 -32.38
C THR A 50 28.40 23.59 -32.23
N ILE A 51 28.72 22.91 -31.13
CA ILE A 51 30.05 22.32 -30.92
C ILE A 51 30.29 21.17 -31.91
N HIS A 52 29.30 20.29 -32.14
CA HIS A 52 29.40 19.24 -33.15
C HIS A 52 29.65 19.82 -34.56
N ALA A 53 28.91 20.87 -34.95
CA ALA A 53 29.15 21.55 -36.22
C ALA A 53 30.53 22.19 -36.30
N HIS A 54 31.01 22.81 -35.21
CA HIS A 54 32.36 23.36 -35.13
C HIS A 54 33.41 22.25 -35.33
N LEU A 55 33.27 21.12 -34.63
CA LEU A 55 34.16 19.96 -34.78
C LEU A 55 34.20 19.43 -36.23
N ILE A 56 33.04 19.35 -36.90
CA ILE A 56 32.98 18.95 -38.32
C ILE A 56 33.76 19.93 -39.21
N VAL A 57 33.68 21.24 -38.93
CA VAL A 57 34.32 22.28 -39.76
C VAL A 57 35.82 22.41 -39.47
N THR A 58 36.27 22.29 -38.22
CA THR A 58 37.68 22.44 -37.85
C THR A 58 38.55 21.23 -38.21
N TYR A 59 37.97 20.01 -38.29
CA TYR A 59 38.74 18.77 -38.44
C TYR A 59 38.64 18.11 -39.82
N GLN A 60 38.25 18.84 -40.86
CA GLN A 60 38.16 18.32 -42.24
C GLN A 60 39.49 17.81 -42.86
N ALA A 61 40.61 17.80 -42.14
CA ALA A 61 41.94 17.48 -42.69
C ALA A 61 42.78 16.46 -41.90
N THR A 62 42.33 15.91 -40.78
CA THR A 62 43.09 14.92 -39.98
C THR A 62 42.17 13.80 -39.51
N GLU A 63 42.68 12.56 -39.51
CA GLU A 63 42.01 11.32 -39.11
C GLU A 63 40.97 11.51 -37.98
N ASN A 64 39.78 10.92 -38.17
CA ASN A 64 38.68 10.90 -37.21
C ASN A 64 39.17 10.67 -35.76
N ASN A 65 39.26 11.74 -34.95
CA ASN A 65 39.69 11.63 -33.57
C ASN A 65 38.62 10.90 -32.74
N ILE A 66 38.85 9.60 -32.48
CA ILE A 66 37.94 8.70 -31.77
C ILE A 66 37.47 9.25 -30.42
N ILE A 67 38.28 10.08 -29.74
CA ILE A 67 37.94 10.68 -28.44
C ILE A 67 36.81 11.70 -28.59
N GLU A 68 36.84 12.49 -29.66
CA GLU A 68 35.83 13.53 -29.93
C GLU A 68 34.50 12.90 -30.36
N VAL A 69 34.55 11.88 -31.22
CA VAL A 69 33.36 11.12 -31.63
C VAL A 69 32.71 10.40 -30.43
N ASN A 70 33.51 9.80 -29.54
CA ASN A 70 32.99 9.18 -28.31
C ASN A 70 32.34 10.18 -27.36
N SER A 71 32.90 11.39 -27.28
CA SER A 71 32.32 12.49 -26.50
C SER A 71 30.99 12.97 -27.09
N LEU A 72 30.87 13.00 -28.41
CA LEU A 72 29.62 13.30 -29.13
C LEU A 72 28.57 12.20 -28.94
N ILE A 73 28.95 10.93 -29.02
CA ILE A 73 28.05 9.78 -28.74
C ILE A 73 27.46 9.90 -27.34
N ASN A 74 28.29 10.12 -26.32
CA ASN A 74 27.85 10.30 -24.93
C ASN A 74 26.93 11.53 -24.76
N PHE A 75 27.26 12.65 -25.44
CA PHE A 75 26.40 13.84 -25.44
C PHE A 75 25.02 13.55 -26.02
N TYR A 76 24.93 13.02 -27.24
CA TYR A 76 23.64 12.77 -27.89
C TYR A 76 22.82 11.70 -27.16
N ALA A 77 23.48 10.69 -26.59
CA ALA A 77 22.86 9.71 -25.71
C ALA A 77 22.18 10.34 -24.47
N LYS A 78 22.87 11.24 -23.76
CA LYS A 78 22.34 11.92 -22.56
C LYS A 78 21.21 12.92 -22.86
N VAL A 79 21.10 13.40 -24.09
CA VAL A 79 20.03 14.32 -24.55
C VAL A 79 18.89 13.57 -25.26
N ASN A 80 18.80 12.25 -25.08
CA ASN A 80 17.77 11.37 -25.65
C ASN A 80 17.72 11.37 -27.19
N GLN A 81 18.86 11.59 -27.86
CA GLN A 81 19.02 11.54 -29.32
C GLN A 81 19.89 10.34 -29.72
N VAL A 82 19.51 9.15 -29.25
CA VAL A 82 20.31 7.93 -29.39
C VAL A 82 20.49 7.49 -30.85
N SER A 83 19.56 7.83 -31.74
CA SER A 83 19.70 7.59 -33.18
C SER A 83 20.89 8.32 -33.79
N ILE A 84 21.12 9.58 -33.38
CA ILE A 84 22.29 10.36 -33.82
C ILE A 84 23.57 9.76 -33.23
N ALA A 85 23.53 9.35 -31.96
CA ALA A 85 24.66 8.68 -31.31
C ALA A 85 25.03 7.37 -32.03
N HIS A 86 24.05 6.58 -32.44
CA HIS A 86 24.25 5.35 -33.22
C HIS A 86 24.86 5.62 -34.60
N ASN A 87 24.34 6.62 -35.32
CA ASN A 87 24.90 7.01 -36.63
C ASN A 87 26.35 7.49 -36.52
N LEU A 88 26.73 8.16 -35.43
CA LEU A 88 28.11 8.57 -35.17
C LEU A 88 29.00 7.35 -34.88
N PHE A 89 28.48 6.37 -34.13
CA PHE A 89 29.16 5.12 -33.84
C PHE A 89 29.41 4.26 -35.08
N ASP A 90 28.46 4.19 -36.01
CA ASP A 90 28.59 3.45 -37.26
C ASP A 90 29.69 4.03 -38.17
N ARG A 91 29.93 5.34 -38.07
CA ARG A 91 30.96 6.06 -38.85
C ARG A 91 32.39 5.91 -38.31
N ILE A 92 32.58 5.29 -37.15
CA ILE A 92 33.91 5.05 -36.58
C ILE A 92 34.54 3.84 -37.32
N PRO A 93 35.69 4.00 -38.00
CA PRO A 93 36.34 2.90 -38.74
C PRO A 93 36.85 1.78 -37.83
N GLU A 94 37.52 2.15 -36.73
CA GLU A 94 38.00 1.22 -35.70
C GLU A 94 37.41 1.60 -34.34
N ARG A 95 36.47 0.79 -33.85
CA ARG A 95 35.75 1.05 -32.60
C ARG A 95 36.56 0.49 -31.43
N ASN A 96 36.72 1.29 -30.38
CA ASN A 96 37.34 0.83 -29.13
C ASN A 96 36.28 0.62 -28.03
N VAL A 97 36.68 0.04 -26.90
CA VAL A 97 35.80 -0.24 -25.75
C VAL A 97 35.06 1.02 -25.24
N VAL A 98 35.67 2.20 -25.34
CA VAL A 98 35.04 3.48 -24.95
C VAL A 98 33.88 3.84 -25.89
N SER A 99 34.02 3.57 -27.18
CA SER A 99 32.98 3.80 -28.20
C SER A 99 31.76 2.93 -27.92
N TRP A 100 32.00 1.63 -27.67
CA TRP A 100 30.97 0.65 -27.31
C TRP A 100 30.28 1.00 -26.00
N SER A 101 31.04 1.29 -24.94
CA SER A 101 30.48 1.62 -23.62
C SER A 101 29.64 2.90 -23.62
N ALA A 102 30.05 3.93 -24.37
CA ALA A 102 29.29 5.17 -24.52
C ALA A 102 27.92 4.94 -25.18
N LEU A 103 27.88 4.17 -26.27
CA LEU A 103 26.64 3.86 -26.96
C LEU A 103 25.74 2.93 -26.13
N MET A 104 26.29 1.87 -25.54
CA MET A 104 25.55 0.93 -24.69
C MET A 104 24.95 1.64 -23.47
N THR A 105 25.72 2.50 -22.80
CA THR A 105 25.21 3.34 -21.69
C THR A 105 24.09 4.25 -22.18
N GLY A 106 24.22 4.81 -23.38
CA GLY A 106 23.18 5.63 -24.00
C GLY A 106 21.87 4.89 -24.22
N TYR A 107 21.92 3.69 -24.78
CA TYR A 107 20.73 2.85 -24.93
C TYR A 107 20.13 2.44 -23.58
N LEU A 108 20.97 2.10 -22.59
CA LEU A 108 20.51 1.76 -21.25
C LEU A 108 19.75 2.92 -20.59
N LEU A 109 20.32 4.14 -20.62
CA LEU A 109 19.69 5.34 -20.04
C LEU A 109 18.37 5.74 -20.72
N ASN A 110 18.18 5.33 -21.98
CA ASN A 110 16.97 5.58 -22.75
C ASN A 110 15.97 4.40 -22.73
N GLY A 111 16.22 3.36 -21.93
CA GLY A 111 15.31 2.22 -21.75
C GLY A 111 15.33 1.17 -22.86
N PHE A 112 16.30 1.22 -23.79
CA PHE A 112 16.42 0.27 -24.89
C PHE A 112 17.33 -0.92 -24.52
N SER A 113 16.97 -1.64 -23.46
CA SER A 113 17.83 -2.69 -22.88
C SER A 113 18.17 -3.83 -23.85
N LEU A 114 17.25 -4.21 -24.76
CA LEU A 114 17.53 -5.25 -25.77
C LEU A 114 18.65 -4.83 -26.74
N LYS A 115 18.71 -3.54 -27.09
CA LYS A 115 19.77 -3.01 -27.97
C LYS A 115 21.13 -3.06 -27.29
N VAL A 116 21.19 -2.97 -25.97
CA VAL A 116 22.43 -3.16 -25.20
C VAL A 116 22.95 -4.59 -25.38
N ILE A 117 22.07 -5.59 -25.29
CA ILE A 117 22.44 -7.00 -25.45
C ILE A 117 22.82 -7.33 -26.90
N THR A 118 22.16 -6.74 -27.90
CA THR A 118 22.58 -6.92 -29.30
C THR A 118 23.97 -6.33 -29.54
N LEU A 119 24.24 -5.13 -29.02
CA LEU A 119 25.58 -4.51 -29.14
C LEU A 119 26.67 -5.33 -28.45
N LEU A 120 26.37 -5.98 -27.31
CA LEU A 120 27.32 -6.90 -26.68
C LEU A 120 27.64 -8.10 -27.61
N LYS A 121 26.63 -8.68 -28.26
CA LYS A 121 26.83 -9.78 -29.21
C LYS A 121 27.65 -9.34 -30.42
N ASP A 122 27.36 -8.17 -30.96
CA ASP A 122 28.09 -7.58 -32.09
C ASP A 122 29.56 -7.37 -31.71
N MET A 123 29.83 -6.77 -30.54
CA MET A 123 31.19 -6.57 -30.03
C MET A 123 31.94 -7.89 -29.83
N VAL A 124 31.30 -8.92 -29.27
CA VAL A 124 31.92 -10.24 -29.07
C VAL A 124 32.21 -10.95 -30.40
N SER A 125 31.46 -10.62 -31.46
CA SER A 125 31.68 -11.17 -32.80
C SER A 125 32.79 -10.47 -33.59
N GLU A 126 33.19 -9.25 -33.20
CA GLU A 126 34.30 -8.53 -33.81
C GLU A 126 35.65 -9.08 -33.29
N ALA A 127 36.53 -9.52 -34.19
CA ALA A 127 37.78 -10.21 -33.83
C ALA A 127 38.80 -9.35 -33.06
N ASN A 128 38.71 -8.01 -33.16
CA ASN A 128 39.75 -7.09 -32.68
C ASN A 128 39.42 -6.40 -31.34
N VAL A 129 38.25 -6.63 -30.74
CA VAL A 129 37.82 -5.92 -29.52
C VAL A 129 37.15 -6.87 -28.53
N SER A 130 37.75 -7.02 -27.34
CA SER A 130 37.17 -7.81 -26.25
C SER A 130 36.38 -6.95 -25.26
N PRO A 131 35.19 -7.37 -24.79
CA PRO A 131 34.50 -6.72 -23.68
C PRO A 131 35.35 -6.68 -22.41
N ASN A 132 35.31 -5.57 -21.69
CA ASN A 132 35.91 -5.44 -20.36
C ASN A 132 34.84 -5.48 -19.25
N GLU A 133 35.26 -5.39 -17.99
CA GLU A 133 34.39 -5.42 -16.82
C GLU A 133 33.27 -4.36 -16.86
N TYR A 134 33.51 -3.21 -17.50
CA TYR A 134 32.55 -2.11 -17.59
C TYR A 134 31.44 -2.40 -18.61
N ILE A 135 31.81 -2.95 -19.78
CA ILE A 135 30.85 -3.39 -20.81
C ILE A 135 29.92 -4.47 -20.24
N PHE A 136 30.47 -5.44 -19.54
CA PHE A 136 29.69 -6.48 -18.90
C PHE A 136 28.76 -5.93 -17.82
N ALA A 137 29.22 -5.01 -16.97
CA ALA A 137 28.37 -4.38 -15.96
C ALA A 137 27.18 -3.62 -16.58
N ILE A 138 27.39 -2.92 -17.71
CA ILE A 138 26.31 -2.24 -18.45
C ILE A 138 25.30 -3.26 -19.02
N ALA A 139 25.80 -4.35 -19.63
CA ALA A 139 24.95 -5.39 -20.19
C ALA A 139 24.10 -6.09 -19.12
N ILE A 140 24.71 -6.47 -18.00
CA ILE A 140 23.97 -7.07 -16.86
C ILE A 140 22.95 -6.08 -16.29
N SER A 141 23.32 -4.80 -16.16
CA SER A 141 22.41 -3.76 -15.68
C SER A 141 21.18 -3.59 -16.59
N SER A 142 21.32 -3.85 -17.89
CA SER A 142 20.20 -3.85 -18.83
C SER A 142 19.24 -5.06 -18.67
N CYS A 143 19.73 -6.15 -18.07
CA CYS A 143 18.92 -7.34 -17.74
C CYS A 143 18.17 -7.21 -16.40
N CYS A 144 18.22 -6.05 -15.74
CA CYS A 144 17.57 -5.82 -14.45
C CYS A 144 16.04 -5.73 -14.53
N ASP A 145 15.46 -5.61 -15.72
CA ASP A 145 14.01 -5.48 -15.92
C ASP A 145 13.30 -6.84 -15.83
N ARG A 146 12.11 -6.86 -15.21
CA ARG A 146 11.26 -8.06 -15.12
C ARG A 146 10.96 -8.58 -16.53
N GLY A 147 11.48 -9.76 -16.87
CA GLY A 147 11.30 -10.42 -18.16
C GLY A 147 12.57 -10.71 -18.95
N ARG A 148 13.76 -10.26 -18.49
CA ARG A 148 15.06 -10.50 -19.17
C ARG A 148 16.05 -11.35 -18.37
N LEU A 149 15.52 -12.21 -17.50
CA LEU A 149 16.34 -13.06 -16.64
C LEU A 149 17.20 -14.05 -17.44
N GLU A 150 16.67 -14.61 -18.51
CA GLU A 150 17.37 -15.62 -19.31
C GLU A 150 18.56 -15.00 -20.05
N GLU A 151 18.41 -13.79 -20.59
CA GLU A 151 19.52 -13.01 -21.13
C GLU A 151 20.54 -12.66 -20.03
N GLY A 152 20.08 -12.32 -18.82
CA GLY A 152 20.93 -12.14 -17.65
C GLY A 152 21.77 -13.38 -17.31
N ARG A 153 21.16 -14.57 -17.34
CA ARG A 153 21.84 -15.86 -17.12
C ARG A 153 22.84 -16.20 -18.22
N GLN A 154 22.52 -15.88 -19.48
CA GLN A 154 23.46 -16.04 -20.60
C GLN A 154 24.68 -15.12 -20.42
N CYS A 155 24.47 -13.85 -20.05
CA CYS A 155 25.55 -12.92 -19.71
C CYS A 155 26.39 -13.44 -18.53
N HIS A 156 25.75 -13.99 -17.49
CA HIS A 156 26.46 -14.59 -16.36
C HIS A 156 27.31 -15.81 -16.78
N GLY A 157 26.76 -16.71 -17.61
CA GLY A 157 27.53 -17.83 -18.16
C GLY A 157 28.74 -17.39 -19.00
N LEU A 158 28.58 -16.32 -19.81
CA LEU A 158 29.68 -15.73 -20.56
C LEU A 158 30.76 -15.14 -19.65
N LEU A 159 30.37 -14.52 -18.54
CA LEU A 159 31.28 -13.99 -17.53
C LEU A 159 32.10 -15.08 -16.82
N LEU A 160 31.46 -16.20 -16.50
CA LEU A 160 32.16 -17.37 -15.94
C LEU A 160 33.17 -17.93 -16.94
N LYS A 161 32.80 -18.02 -18.23
CA LYS A 161 33.70 -18.51 -19.29
C LYS A 161 34.89 -17.58 -19.54
N THR A 162 34.70 -16.28 -19.37
CA THR A 162 35.72 -15.25 -19.64
C THR A 162 36.53 -14.86 -18.40
N GLY A 163 36.16 -15.34 -17.21
CA GLY A 163 36.86 -15.07 -15.95
C GLY A 163 36.54 -13.72 -15.30
N PHE A 164 35.57 -12.97 -15.84
CA PHE A 164 35.21 -11.64 -15.34
C PHE A 164 34.26 -11.64 -14.13
N SER A 165 33.76 -12.82 -13.72
CA SER A 165 32.85 -12.97 -12.57
C SER A 165 33.43 -12.47 -11.24
N PHE A 166 34.76 -12.45 -11.10
CA PHE A 166 35.47 -12.05 -9.89
C PHE A 166 35.69 -10.52 -9.77
N HIS A 167 35.39 -9.72 -10.80
CA HIS A 167 35.54 -8.27 -10.73
C HIS A 167 34.38 -7.63 -9.96
N ASN A 168 34.69 -6.79 -8.97
CA ASN A 168 33.71 -6.15 -8.06
C ASN A 168 32.56 -5.44 -8.80
N TYR A 169 32.84 -4.70 -9.88
CA TYR A 169 31.83 -3.99 -10.66
C TYR A 169 30.82 -4.93 -11.35
N VAL A 170 31.33 -6.03 -11.92
CA VAL A 170 30.51 -7.05 -12.59
C VAL A 170 29.68 -7.81 -11.57
N ARG A 171 30.28 -8.20 -10.44
CA ARG A 171 29.58 -8.89 -9.36
C ARG A 171 28.46 -8.03 -8.77
N ASN A 172 28.70 -6.75 -8.49
CA ASN A 172 27.68 -5.84 -8.01
C ASN A 172 26.52 -5.72 -9.00
N ALA A 173 26.81 -5.71 -10.31
CA ALA A 173 25.79 -5.74 -11.34
C ALA A 173 25.02 -7.09 -11.36
N LEU A 174 25.70 -8.23 -11.22
CA LEU A 174 25.07 -9.57 -11.16
C LEU A 174 24.16 -9.72 -9.94
N VAL A 175 24.66 -9.36 -8.76
CA VAL A 175 23.88 -9.37 -7.52
C VAL A 175 22.68 -8.45 -7.68
N SER A 176 22.87 -7.23 -8.21
CA SER A 176 21.75 -6.31 -8.48
C SER A 176 20.73 -6.90 -9.46
N MET A 177 21.17 -7.55 -10.53
CA MET A 177 20.32 -8.16 -11.55
C MET A 177 19.50 -9.33 -11.02
N TYR A 178 20.14 -10.32 -10.38
CA TYR A 178 19.43 -11.46 -9.79
C TYR A 178 18.50 -11.03 -8.66
N SER A 179 18.95 -10.08 -7.84
CA SER A 179 18.13 -9.45 -6.81
C SER A 179 16.93 -8.70 -7.42
N LYS A 180 17.07 -8.03 -8.56
CA LYS A 180 15.95 -7.36 -9.26
C LYS A 180 14.98 -8.33 -9.92
N CYS A 181 15.47 -9.46 -10.39
CA CYS A 181 14.66 -10.55 -10.94
C CYS A 181 14.01 -11.45 -9.87
N SER A 182 14.15 -11.12 -8.58
CA SER A 182 13.55 -11.85 -7.45
C SER A 182 14.02 -13.32 -7.34
N ILE A 183 15.26 -13.61 -7.74
CA ILE A 183 15.89 -14.94 -7.54
C ILE A 183 17.03 -14.79 -6.54
N VAL A 184 16.68 -14.94 -5.27
CA VAL A 184 17.63 -14.71 -4.17
C VAL A 184 18.68 -15.81 -4.06
N GLN A 185 18.36 -17.05 -4.45
CA GLN A 185 19.35 -18.14 -4.43
C GLN A 185 20.52 -17.86 -5.38
N ASP A 186 20.24 -17.46 -6.62
CA ASP A 186 21.27 -17.09 -7.60
C ASP A 186 22.05 -15.84 -7.13
N ALA A 187 21.35 -14.85 -6.53
CA ALA A 187 21.99 -13.66 -5.97
C ALA A 187 22.93 -13.99 -4.79
N MET A 188 22.50 -14.86 -3.87
CA MET A 188 23.29 -15.32 -2.73
C MET A 188 24.42 -16.26 -3.16
N GLY A 189 24.23 -17.03 -4.24
CA GLY A 189 25.28 -17.84 -4.86
C GLY A 189 26.44 -16.96 -5.34
N VAL A 190 26.13 -15.96 -6.18
CA VAL A 190 27.13 -14.98 -6.66
C VAL A 190 27.78 -14.20 -5.51
N TRP A 191 27.02 -13.93 -4.45
CA TRP A 191 27.51 -13.25 -3.26
C TRP A 191 28.53 -14.10 -2.46
N ASN A 192 28.25 -15.39 -2.29
CA ASN A 192 29.06 -16.31 -1.48
C ASN A 192 30.34 -16.80 -2.18
N GLU A 193 30.52 -16.52 -3.47
CA GLU A 193 31.68 -16.98 -4.26
C GLU A 193 33.02 -16.30 -3.89
N VAL A 194 33.04 -15.23 -3.07
CA VAL A 194 34.29 -14.49 -2.77
C VAL A 194 34.45 -14.15 -1.28
N PRO A 195 35.67 -14.25 -0.71
CA PRO A 195 35.94 -14.05 0.72
C PRO A 195 35.99 -12.60 1.24
N VAL A 196 35.97 -11.55 0.39
CA VAL A 196 35.98 -10.14 0.85
C VAL A 196 35.08 -9.26 -0.03
N ASN A 197 34.08 -8.62 0.57
CA ASN A 197 33.15 -7.70 -0.08
C ASN A 197 33.35 -6.26 0.44
N ASP A 198 33.16 -5.26 -0.42
CA ASP A 198 33.18 -3.86 0.01
C ASP A 198 31.81 -3.40 0.57
N ILE A 199 31.79 -2.27 1.27
CA ILE A 199 30.58 -1.75 1.92
C ILE A 199 29.47 -1.44 0.91
N VAL A 200 29.82 -1.11 -0.34
CA VAL A 200 28.87 -0.79 -1.42
C VAL A 200 28.14 -2.05 -1.88
N ALA A 201 28.84 -3.16 -2.02
CA ALA A 201 28.27 -4.47 -2.34
C ALA A 201 27.30 -4.92 -1.24
N TYR A 202 27.73 -4.81 0.02
CA TYR A 202 26.89 -5.09 1.20
C TYR A 202 25.62 -4.24 1.23
N ASN A 203 25.73 -2.94 0.99
CA ASN A 203 24.58 -2.04 0.96
C ASN A 203 23.61 -2.38 -0.17
N SER A 204 24.12 -2.76 -1.34
CA SER A 204 23.30 -3.07 -2.52
C SER A 204 22.52 -4.37 -2.37
N ILE A 205 23.16 -5.42 -1.82
CA ILE A 205 22.46 -6.69 -1.58
C ILE A 205 21.48 -6.55 -0.41
N LEU A 206 21.87 -5.90 0.68
CA LEU A 206 21.04 -5.74 1.86
C LEU A 206 19.78 -4.92 1.56
N SER A 207 19.91 -3.76 0.90
CA SER A 207 18.75 -2.94 0.56
C SER A 207 17.75 -3.73 -0.27
N ARG A 208 18.23 -4.55 -1.21
CA ARG A 208 17.33 -5.31 -2.06
C ARG A 208 16.72 -6.54 -1.40
N LEU A 209 17.46 -7.27 -0.57
CA LEU A 209 16.88 -8.37 0.21
C LEU A 209 15.73 -7.86 1.08
N VAL A 210 15.88 -6.66 1.67
CA VAL A 210 14.80 -5.99 2.41
C VAL A 210 13.63 -5.60 1.51
N GLU A 211 13.88 -4.96 0.36
CA GLU A 211 12.83 -4.57 -0.61
C GLU A 211 11.99 -5.76 -1.11
N ASN A 212 12.64 -6.91 -1.30
CA ASN A 212 12.01 -8.13 -1.79
C ASN A 212 11.42 -9.01 -0.67
N GLY A 213 11.63 -8.67 0.61
CA GLY A 213 11.10 -9.41 1.75
C GLY A 213 11.91 -10.64 2.21
N TYR A 214 13.12 -10.84 1.69
CA TYR A 214 14.04 -11.91 2.09
C TYR A 214 14.83 -11.50 3.34
N LEU A 215 14.11 -11.37 4.46
CA LEU A 215 14.62 -10.74 5.67
C LEU A 215 15.64 -11.62 6.43
N MET A 216 15.57 -12.94 6.26
CA MET A 216 16.48 -13.88 6.94
C MET A 216 17.87 -13.87 6.30
N GLU A 217 17.92 -13.86 4.97
CA GLU A 217 19.12 -13.67 4.18
C GLU A 217 19.72 -12.28 4.44
N GLY A 218 18.87 -11.25 4.58
CA GLY A 218 19.32 -9.92 5.01
C GLY A 218 20.02 -9.92 6.38
N LEU A 219 19.57 -10.77 7.33
CA LEU A 219 20.25 -10.94 8.61
C LEU A 219 21.58 -11.69 8.49
N GLU A 220 21.70 -12.62 7.57
CA GLU A 220 22.96 -13.31 7.27
C GLU A 220 23.99 -12.33 6.72
N VAL A 221 23.60 -11.52 5.74
CA VAL A 221 24.43 -10.43 5.20
C VAL A 221 24.88 -9.49 6.31
N LEU A 222 23.95 -9.05 7.19
CA LEU A 222 24.30 -8.20 8.34
C LEU A 222 25.31 -8.87 9.29
N ARG A 223 25.20 -10.18 9.54
CA ARG A 223 26.15 -10.91 10.38
C ARG A 223 27.54 -10.89 9.75
N SER A 224 27.64 -11.12 8.44
CA SER A 224 28.91 -11.05 7.72
C SER A 224 29.53 -9.66 7.77
N MET A 225 28.72 -8.59 7.62
CA MET A 225 29.19 -7.20 7.79
C MET A 225 29.81 -6.92 9.16
N VAL A 226 29.24 -7.53 10.21
CA VAL A 226 29.71 -7.36 11.59
C VAL A 226 30.98 -8.18 11.84
N SER A 227 31.06 -9.43 11.33
CA SER A 227 32.25 -10.26 11.51
C SER A 227 33.47 -9.71 10.77
N GLU A 228 33.28 -9.11 9.59
CA GLU A 228 34.35 -8.48 8.80
C GLU A 228 34.80 -7.12 9.35
N SER A 229 34.21 -6.65 10.45
CA SER A 229 34.57 -5.39 11.13
C SER A 229 34.58 -4.15 10.20
N LEU A 230 33.67 -4.13 9.22
CA LEU A 230 33.57 -3.03 8.26
C LEU A 230 33.16 -1.71 8.93
N LYS A 231 33.71 -0.60 8.45
CA LYS A 231 33.29 0.75 8.87
C LYS A 231 31.99 1.12 8.16
N TRP A 232 30.93 1.31 8.95
CA TRP A 232 29.60 1.63 8.42
C TRP A 232 29.49 3.11 8.03
N ASP A 233 28.88 3.35 6.88
CA ASP A 233 28.53 4.69 6.40
C ASP A 233 27.03 4.99 6.62
N LYS A 234 26.58 6.19 6.22
CA LYS A 234 25.17 6.61 6.33
C LYS A 234 24.20 5.64 5.64
N VAL A 235 24.58 5.16 4.45
CA VAL A 235 23.75 4.24 3.64
C VAL A 235 23.62 2.89 4.35
N THR A 236 24.69 2.42 4.96
CA THR A 236 24.71 1.19 5.77
C THR A 236 23.71 1.26 6.90
N PHE A 237 23.79 2.30 7.74
CA PHE A 237 22.85 2.46 8.86
C PHE A 237 21.40 2.49 8.38
N VAL A 238 21.11 3.21 7.29
CA VAL A 238 19.75 3.29 6.74
C VAL A 238 19.24 1.93 6.28
N ASN A 239 20.05 1.16 5.56
CA ASN A 239 19.68 -0.19 5.10
C ASN A 239 19.48 -1.16 6.27
N VAL A 240 20.35 -1.10 7.29
CA VAL A 240 20.24 -1.94 8.49
C VAL A 240 19.02 -1.54 9.33
N PHE A 241 18.71 -0.25 9.49
CA PHE A 241 17.47 0.20 10.14
C PHE A 241 16.24 -0.26 9.36
N SER A 242 16.28 -0.22 8.02
CA SER A 242 15.21 -0.74 7.16
C SER A 242 15.00 -2.25 7.35
N LEU A 243 16.08 -3.02 7.48
CA LEU A 243 16.02 -4.44 7.83
C LEU A 243 15.38 -4.65 9.22
N CYS A 244 15.84 -3.92 10.24
CA CYS A 244 15.29 -4.01 11.60
C CYS A 244 13.79 -3.68 11.63
N ALA A 245 13.39 -2.64 10.88
CA ALA A 245 12.02 -2.19 10.74
C ALA A 245 11.14 -3.25 10.08
N SER A 246 11.64 -3.89 9.02
CA SER A 246 10.91 -4.92 8.27
C SER A 246 10.79 -6.23 9.05
N LEU A 247 11.81 -6.59 9.84
CA LEU A 247 11.77 -7.69 10.80
C LEU A 247 10.92 -7.39 12.05
N LYS A 248 10.56 -6.11 12.28
CA LYS A 248 9.98 -5.62 13.55
C LYS A 248 10.81 -6.01 14.78
N ASN A 249 12.14 -6.10 14.62
CA ASN A 249 13.06 -6.50 15.68
C ASN A 249 13.62 -5.27 16.41
N LEU A 250 12.89 -4.82 17.43
CA LEU A 250 13.26 -3.65 18.23
C LEU A 250 14.63 -3.80 18.91
N ARG A 251 14.96 -5.01 19.40
CA ARG A 251 16.23 -5.25 20.12
C ARG A 251 17.42 -5.03 19.20
N LEU A 252 17.36 -5.57 17.98
CA LEU A 252 18.40 -5.34 16.97
C LEU A 252 18.48 -3.86 16.60
N GLY A 253 17.33 -3.21 16.38
CA GLY A 253 17.26 -1.78 16.08
C GLY A 253 17.91 -0.90 17.15
N LEU A 254 17.73 -1.23 18.44
CA LEU A 254 18.36 -0.52 19.56
C LEU A 254 19.88 -0.70 19.57
N HIS A 255 20.40 -1.91 19.31
CA HIS A 255 21.85 -2.13 19.22
C HIS A 255 22.46 -1.34 18.06
N VAL A 256 21.80 -1.32 16.91
CA VAL A 256 22.24 -0.56 15.73
C VAL A 256 22.22 0.93 16.00
N HIS A 257 21.17 1.43 16.66
CA HIS A 257 21.08 2.84 17.07
C HIS A 257 22.20 3.20 18.06
N GLY A 258 22.46 2.36 19.07
CA GLY A 258 23.57 2.56 20.00
C GLY A 258 24.94 2.60 19.28
N LYS A 259 25.19 1.68 18.34
CA LYS A 259 26.41 1.66 17.51
C LYS A 259 26.54 2.91 16.65
N MET A 260 25.43 3.45 16.14
CA MET A 260 25.44 4.68 15.35
C MET A 260 25.83 5.88 16.21
N LEU A 261 25.27 5.99 17.42
CA LEU A 261 25.56 7.09 18.35
C LEU A 261 27.03 7.11 18.81
N THR A 262 27.72 5.97 18.82
CA THR A 262 29.15 5.88 19.12
C THR A 262 30.05 6.02 17.88
N SER A 263 29.47 6.13 16.68
CA SER A 263 30.20 6.30 15.44
C SER A 263 30.40 7.78 15.08
N ALA A 264 31.35 8.05 14.18
CA ALA A 264 31.57 9.40 13.64
C ALA A 264 30.56 9.80 12.54
N VAL A 265 29.48 9.03 12.35
CA VAL A 265 28.49 9.28 11.28
C VAL A 265 27.52 10.37 11.72
N GLU A 266 27.47 11.45 10.95
CA GLU A 266 26.54 12.55 11.18
C GLU A 266 25.09 12.13 10.91
N CYS A 267 24.20 12.41 11.87
CA CYS A 267 22.77 12.18 11.74
C CYS A 267 22.11 13.34 10.97
N ASP A 268 21.94 13.16 9.66
CA ASP A 268 21.12 14.05 8.85
C ASP A 268 19.65 13.61 8.83
N ALA A 269 18.82 14.35 8.07
CA ALA A 269 17.40 14.03 7.93
C ALA A 269 17.14 12.65 7.33
N TYR A 270 18.04 12.13 6.48
CA TYR A 270 17.89 10.83 5.83
C TYR A 270 18.06 9.70 6.85
N VAL A 271 19.16 9.73 7.60
CA VAL A 271 19.41 8.75 8.69
C VAL A 271 18.34 8.85 9.78
N SER A 272 17.99 10.07 10.19
CA SER A 272 16.96 10.30 11.22
C SER A 272 15.59 9.76 10.81
N SER A 273 15.20 9.91 9.53
CA SER A 273 13.94 9.34 9.01
C SER A 273 13.93 7.82 9.05
N ALA A 274 15.07 7.16 8.78
CA ALA A 274 15.19 5.70 8.85
C ALA A 274 15.02 5.18 10.28
N ILE A 275 15.56 5.88 11.28
CA ILE A 275 15.42 5.53 12.69
C ILE A 275 13.97 5.73 13.16
N ILE A 276 13.34 6.86 12.80
CA ILE A 276 11.92 7.12 13.10
C ILE A 276 11.04 6.01 12.52
N ASN A 277 11.28 5.63 11.25
CA ASN A 277 10.57 4.54 10.59
C ASN A 277 10.82 3.19 11.28
N MET A 278 12.05 2.92 11.72
CA MET A 278 12.38 1.70 12.46
C MET A 278 11.62 1.62 13.79
N TYR A 279 11.62 2.68 14.59
CA TYR A 279 10.84 2.72 15.82
C TYR A 279 9.33 2.63 15.56
N GLY A 280 8.85 3.30 14.52
CA GLY A 280 7.46 3.21 14.07
C GLY A 280 7.02 1.78 13.78
N LYS A 281 7.72 1.08 12.88
CA LYS A 281 7.40 -0.32 12.53
C LYS A 281 7.58 -1.29 13.69
N CYS A 282 8.42 -0.97 14.67
CA CYS A 282 8.64 -1.77 15.87
C CYS A 282 7.64 -1.49 17.02
N GLY A 283 6.57 -0.73 16.79
CA GLY A 283 5.56 -0.51 17.83
C GLY A 283 5.87 0.65 18.79
N LYS A 284 6.91 1.47 18.52
CA LYS A 284 7.45 2.45 19.46
C LYS A 284 7.32 3.89 18.95
N SER A 285 6.09 4.30 18.65
CA SER A 285 5.75 5.67 18.20
C SER A 285 6.26 6.77 19.13
N LEU A 286 6.22 6.56 20.44
CA LEU A 286 6.75 7.53 21.42
C LEU A 286 8.28 7.70 21.35
N MET A 287 9.03 6.63 21.10
CA MET A 287 10.49 6.73 20.89
C MET A 287 10.80 7.47 19.60
N ALA A 288 10.04 7.18 18.54
CA ALA A 288 10.13 7.91 17.27
C ALA A 288 9.85 9.42 17.47
N ARG A 289 8.84 9.76 18.28
CA ARG A 289 8.51 11.13 18.65
C ARG A 289 9.61 11.80 19.48
N GLY A 290 10.18 11.09 20.44
CA GLY A 290 11.29 11.59 21.28
C GLY A 290 12.50 11.99 20.43
N LEU A 291 12.91 11.11 19.51
CA LEU A 291 13.97 11.41 18.54
C LEU A 291 13.62 12.64 17.69
N PHE A 292 12.42 12.67 17.11
CA PHE A 292 11.95 13.77 16.28
C PHE A 292 11.98 15.13 17.01
N ASN A 293 11.57 15.16 18.28
CA ASN A 293 11.55 16.38 19.08
C ASN A 293 12.95 16.91 19.40
N GLY A 294 13.97 16.04 19.45
CA GLY A 294 15.36 16.41 19.70
C GLY A 294 16.10 16.97 18.48
N LEU A 295 15.51 16.94 17.28
CA LEU A 295 16.14 17.43 16.06
C LEU A 295 16.04 18.96 15.96
N GLN A 296 17.18 19.62 15.70
CA GLN A 296 17.26 21.08 15.56
C GLN A 296 16.61 21.61 14.28
N SER A 297 16.65 20.85 13.19
CA SER A 297 16.04 21.19 11.90
C SER A 297 15.13 20.07 11.43
N ARG A 298 13.84 20.37 11.29
CA ARG A 298 12.78 19.40 10.96
C ARG A 298 12.17 19.75 9.61
N ASN A 299 12.60 19.04 8.58
CA ASN A 299 12.04 19.20 7.24
C ASN A 299 10.76 18.35 7.06
N VAL A 300 10.09 18.52 5.91
CA VAL A 300 8.88 17.78 5.55
C VAL A 300 9.03 16.26 5.63
N VAL A 301 10.22 15.73 5.32
CA VAL A 301 10.51 14.28 5.36
C VAL A 301 10.41 13.75 6.79
N LEU A 302 11.00 14.46 7.77
CA LEU A 302 10.96 14.07 9.17
C LEU A 302 9.56 14.18 9.77
N TRP A 303 8.82 15.24 9.43
CA TRP A 303 7.42 15.42 9.82
C TRP A 303 6.56 14.27 9.29
N THR A 304 6.72 13.94 8.01
CA THR A 304 6.01 12.81 7.38
C THR A 304 6.38 11.48 8.02
N ALA A 305 7.66 11.25 8.32
CA ALA A 305 8.12 10.01 8.94
C ALA A 305 7.53 9.81 10.34
N VAL A 306 7.47 10.85 11.18
CA VAL A 306 6.87 10.73 12.52
C VAL A 306 5.36 10.54 12.43
N MET A 307 4.66 11.25 11.52
CA MET A 307 3.24 11.02 11.28
C MET A 307 2.95 9.59 10.79
N ALA A 308 3.77 9.06 9.88
CA ALA A 308 3.68 7.69 9.40
C ALA A 308 3.90 6.68 10.53
N ALA A 309 4.84 6.95 11.45
CA ALA A 309 5.05 6.12 12.63
C ALA A 309 3.80 6.08 13.53
N TYR A 310 3.14 7.21 13.79
CA TYR A 310 1.88 7.23 14.55
C TYR A 310 0.75 6.50 13.81
N PHE A 311 0.59 6.76 12.50
CA PHE A 311 -0.40 6.09 11.65
C PHE A 311 -0.26 4.56 11.67
N GLN A 312 0.96 4.04 11.48
CA GLN A 312 1.24 2.60 11.48
C GLN A 312 0.94 1.92 12.83
N ASN A 313 0.89 2.69 13.92
CA ASN A 313 0.61 2.22 15.27
C ASN A 313 -0.86 2.42 15.69
N GLY A 314 -1.74 2.82 14.76
CA GLY A 314 -3.17 3.05 15.05
C GLY A 314 -3.46 4.35 15.80
N CYS A 315 -2.44 5.17 16.07
CA CYS A 315 -2.56 6.47 16.74
C CYS A 315 -2.90 7.56 15.72
N PHE A 316 -4.08 7.45 15.11
CA PHE A 316 -4.48 8.27 13.97
C PHE A 316 -4.73 9.74 14.34
N GLU A 317 -5.30 10.01 15.52
CA GLU A 317 -5.56 11.37 16.00
C GLU A 317 -4.25 12.14 16.24
N GLU A 318 -3.25 11.48 16.82
CA GLU A 318 -1.93 12.07 17.03
C GLU A 318 -1.25 12.42 15.71
N ALA A 319 -1.42 11.61 14.66
CA ALA A 319 -0.92 11.94 13.33
C ALA A 319 -1.56 13.23 12.77
N LEU A 320 -2.87 13.42 12.95
CA LEU A 320 -3.56 14.66 12.57
C LEU A 320 -3.11 15.86 13.42
N ASN A 321 -2.92 15.67 14.73
CA ASN A 321 -2.42 16.72 15.63
C ASN A 321 -1.00 17.17 15.28
N LEU A 322 -0.16 16.24 14.79
CA LEU A 322 1.18 16.55 14.29
C LEU A 322 1.15 17.38 13.01
N PHE A 323 0.19 17.14 12.12
CA PHE A 323 0.00 17.95 10.94
C PHE A 323 -0.34 19.41 11.29
N SER A 324 -1.25 19.63 12.24
CA SER A 324 -1.55 20.98 12.73
C SER A 324 -0.30 21.71 13.27
N LYS A 325 0.60 21.00 13.96
CA LYS A 325 1.88 21.57 14.43
C LYS A 325 2.84 21.86 13.30
N MET A 326 2.92 20.99 12.30
CA MET A 326 3.73 21.18 11.10
C MET A 326 3.32 22.45 10.35
N GLU A 327 2.00 22.69 10.20
CA GLU A 327 1.46 23.90 9.58
C GLU A 327 1.75 25.16 10.42
N GLN A 328 1.63 25.08 11.74
CA GLN A 328 1.98 26.19 12.64
C GLN A 328 3.46 26.58 12.55
N GLU A 329 4.34 25.62 12.27
CA GLU A 329 5.77 25.85 12.01
C GLU A 329 6.07 26.27 10.56
N ASN A 330 5.03 26.54 9.76
CA ASN A 330 5.12 26.94 8.35
C ASN A 330 5.90 25.94 7.45
N VAL A 331 5.92 24.67 7.83
CA VAL A 331 6.52 23.61 7.00
C VAL A 331 5.46 23.12 6.01
N LYS A 332 5.72 23.28 4.72
CA LYS A 332 4.80 22.83 3.66
C LYS A 332 4.72 21.31 3.60
N SER A 333 3.50 20.79 3.49
CA SER A 333 3.23 19.38 3.24
C SER A 333 3.68 18.94 1.84
N ASN A 334 3.91 17.64 1.69
CA ASN A 334 4.12 16.99 0.41
C ASN A 334 3.06 15.90 0.17
N GLU A 335 3.08 15.28 -1.01
CA GLU A 335 2.16 14.21 -1.42
C GLU A 335 2.13 13.04 -0.43
N PHE A 336 3.28 12.69 0.16
CA PHE A 336 3.39 11.64 1.17
C PHE A 336 2.71 12.04 2.49
N THR A 337 2.83 13.31 2.90
CA THR A 337 2.13 13.85 4.08
C THR A 337 0.63 13.67 3.91
N HIS A 338 0.07 14.08 2.77
CA HIS A 338 -1.35 13.94 2.48
C HIS A 338 -1.80 12.48 2.44
N ALA A 339 -1.03 11.60 1.82
CA ALA A 339 -1.33 10.18 1.77
C ALA A 339 -1.43 9.56 3.18
N VAL A 340 -0.49 9.89 4.08
CA VAL A 340 -0.53 9.42 5.48
C VAL A 340 -1.76 9.94 6.21
N LEU A 341 -2.05 11.23 6.11
CA LEU A 341 -3.15 11.86 6.84
C LEU A 341 -4.53 11.39 6.37
N LEU A 342 -4.72 11.27 5.05
CA LEU A 342 -5.95 10.73 4.48
C LEU A 342 -6.19 9.28 4.90
N ASN A 343 -5.14 8.45 4.93
CA ASN A 343 -5.24 7.09 5.45
C ASN A 343 -5.50 7.05 6.96
N ALA A 344 -4.97 8.01 7.74
CA ALA A 344 -5.32 8.15 9.16
C ALA A 344 -6.80 8.50 9.34
N CYS A 345 -7.35 9.42 8.53
CA CYS A 345 -8.78 9.70 8.50
C CYS A 345 -9.60 8.46 8.10
N ALA A 346 -9.13 7.67 7.15
CA ALA A 346 -9.74 6.39 6.77
C ALA A 346 -9.80 5.40 7.94
N GLY A 347 -8.74 5.36 8.76
CA GLY A 347 -8.66 4.53 9.97
C GLY A 347 -9.67 4.95 11.05
N LEU A 348 -9.91 6.26 11.18
CA LEU A 348 -10.89 6.84 12.11
C LEU A 348 -12.33 6.85 11.56
N SER A 349 -12.53 6.56 10.27
CA SER A 349 -13.77 6.88 9.54
C SER A 349 -14.19 8.35 9.68
N ALA A 350 -13.21 9.26 9.78
CA ALA A 350 -13.44 10.69 10.01
C ALA A 350 -13.70 11.42 8.67
N LEU A 351 -14.92 11.25 8.13
CA LEU A 351 -15.32 11.79 6.82
C LEU A 351 -15.08 13.31 6.71
N ARG A 352 -15.44 14.06 7.77
CA ARG A 352 -15.28 15.51 7.80
C ARG A 352 -13.81 15.93 7.70
N ASN A 353 -12.93 15.35 8.53
CA ASN A 353 -11.51 15.66 8.50
C ASN A 353 -10.87 15.27 7.16
N GLY A 354 -11.27 14.12 6.62
CA GLY A 354 -10.84 13.69 5.29
C GLY A 354 -11.27 14.65 4.17
N SER A 355 -12.49 15.19 4.22
CA SER A 355 -12.97 16.19 3.25
C SER A 355 -12.20 17.52 3.33
N LEU A 356 -11.82 17.97 4.54
CA LEU A 356 -10.99 19.16 4.73
C LEU A 356 -9.59 18.93 4.16
N LEU A 357 -9.00 17.76 4.40
CA LEU A 357 -7.70 17.38 3.85
C LEU A 357 -7.72 17.23 2.33
N HIS A 358 -8.85 16.79 1.75
CA HIS A 358 -9.04 16.77 0.30
C HIS A 358 -9.02 18.21 -0.28
N GLY A 359 -9.80 19.13 0.29
CA GLY A 359 -9.76 20.52 -0.14
C GLY A 359 -8.38 21.18 0.06
N HIS A 360 -7.67 20.80 1.13
CA HIS A 360 -6.30 21.26 1.35
C HIS A 360 -5.31 20.67 0.33
N SER A 361 -5.42 19.38 -0.03
CA SER A 361 -4.52 18.75 -1.01
C SER A 361 -4.70 19.35 -2.41
N GLU A 362 -5.92 19.68 -2.81
CA GLU A 362 -6.19 20.38 -4.07
C GLU A 362 -5.58 21.77 -4.09
N LYS A 363 -5.77 22.56 -3.02
CA LYS A 363 -5.19 23.91 -2.89
C LYS A 363 -3.66 23.89 -2.88
N SER A 364 -3.06 22.84 -2.34
CA SER A 364 -1.62 22.64 -2.30
C SER A 364 -1.05 22.07 -3.61
N GLY A 365 -1.87 21.84 -4.64
CA GLY A 365 -1.45 21.41 -5.97
C GLY A 365 -1.31 19.89 -6.15
N PHE A 366 -1.79 19.08 -5.20
CA PHE A 366 -1.64 17.62 -5.22
C PHE A 366 -2.80 16.87 -5.90
N LYS A 367 -3.74 17.58 -6.53
CA LYS A 367 -4.94 17.00 -7.16
C LYS A 367 -4.63 15.84 -8.12
N HIS A 368 -3.61 16.00 -8.95
CA HIS A 368 -3.26 15.03 -10.00
C HIS A 368 -2.23 13.97 -9.55
N HIS A 369 -1.81 13.97 -8.29
CA HIS A 369 -0.89 12.95 -7.78
C HIS A 369 -1.63 11.64 -7.50
N VAL A 370 -1.29 10.58 -8.23
CA VAL A 370 -1.92 9.24 -8.12
C VAL A 370 -1.94 8.72 -6.68
N MET A 371 -0.85 8.91 -5.94
CA MET A 371 -0.75 8.50 -4.53
C MET A 371 -1.79 9.18 -3.63
N VAL A 372 -2.04 10.48 -3.84
CA VAL A 372 -3.04 11.24 -3.09
C VAL A 372 -4.45 10.81 -3.51
N GLY A 373 -4.68 10.60 -4.82
CA GLY A 373 -5.93 10.03 -5.33
C GLY A 373 -6.27 8.67 -4.71
N ASN A 374 -5.29 7.77 -4.63
CA ASN A 374 -5.43 6.45 -3.98
C ASN A 374 -5.80 6.57 -2.50
N ALA A 375 -5.16 7.49 -1.77
CA ALA A 375 -5.46 7.74 -0.37
C ALA A 375 -6.85 8.37 -0.18
N LEU A 376 -7.28 9.26 -1.08
CA LEU A 376 -8.62 9.86 -1.09
C LEU A 376 -9.70 8.80 -1.33
N ILE A 377 -9.52 7.92 -2.31
CA ILE A 377 -10.44 6.80 -2.59
C ILE A 377 -10.60 5.93 -1.34
N ASN A 378 -9.48 5.52 -0.72
CA ASN A 378 -9.52 4.71 0.49
C ASN A 378 -10.18 5.44 1.67
N MET A 379 -9.91 6.73 1.84
CA MET A 379 -10.52 7.57 2.88
C MET A 379 -12.04 7.65 2.73
N TYR A 380 -12.52 8.02 1.55
CA TYR A 380 -13.96 8.14 1.30
C TYR A 380 -14.68 6.80 1.42
N ALA A 381 -14.10 5.73 0.85
CA ALA A 381 -14.66 4.38 0.98
C ALA A 381 -14.75 3.93 2.44
N LYS A 382 -13.66 4.03 3.23
CA LYS A 382 -13.67 3.65 4.65
C LYS A 382 -14.44 4.60 5.57
N SER A 383 -14.84 5.77 5.08
CA SER A 383 -15.66 6.73 5.83
C SER A 383 -17.13 6.69 5.42
N GLY A 384 -17.53 5.75 4.56
CA GLY A 384 -18.93 5.48 4.20
C GLY A 384 -19.45 6.20 2.97
N ASP A 385 -18.66 7.08 2.34
CA ASP A 385 -19.03 7.82 1.13
C ASP A 385 -18.39 7.23 -0.13
N ILE A 386 -18.96 6.11 -0.59
CA ILE A 386 -18.45 5.40 -1.77
C ILE A 386 -18.66 6.17 -3.08
N GLU A 387 -19.63 7.07 -3.13
CA GLU A 387 -19.87 7.88 -4.33
C GLU A 387 -18.82 8.99 -4.46
N ALA A 388 -18.40 9.63 -3.35
CA ALA A 388 -17.24 10.52 -3.37
C ALA A 388 -15.95 9.79 -3.77
N ALA A 389 -15.73 8.56 -3.30
CA ALA A 389 -14.61 7.72 -3.73
C ALA A 389 -14.64 7.46 -5.25
N LYS A 390 -15.82 7.13 -5.80
CA LYS A 390 -16.03 6.95 -7.24
C LYS A 390 -15.77 8.24 -8.03
N ASN A 391 -16.16 9.40 -7.50
CA ASN A 391 -15.92 10.68 -8.15
C ASN A 391 -14.42 10.97 -8.24
N VAL A 392 -13.67 10.76 -7.16
CA VAL A 392 -12.20 10.89 -7.17
C VAL A 392 -11.59 9.94 -8.19
N PHE A 393 -11.98 8.66 -8.18
CA PHE A 393 -11.52 7.66 -9.15
C PHE A 393 -11.79 8.09 -10.61
N SER A 394 -12.97 8.66 -10.87
CA SER A 394 -13.37 9.09 -12.21
C SER A 394 -12.58 10.33 -12.68
N ASP A 395 -12.23 11.24 -11.77
CA ASP A 395 -11.46 12.46 -12.06
C ASP A 395 -9.96 12.21 -12.22
N MET A 396 -9.44 11.05 -11.81
CA MET A 396 -8.02 10.69 -11.97
C MET A 396 -7.65 10.46 -13.43
N MET A 397 -6.65 11.20 -13.93
CA MET A 397 -6.10 11.07 -15.29
C MET A 397 -5.29 9.78 -15.48
N HIS A 398 -4.52 9.38 -14.46
CA HIS A 398 -3.72 8.18 -14.46
C HIS A 398 -4.18 7.29 -13.32
N ARG A 399 -4.43 6.01 -13.61
CA ARG A 399 -4.88 5.01 -12.65
C ARG A 399 -3.90 3.86 -12.69
N ASP A 400 -3.25 3.60 -11.57
CA ASP A 400 -2.39 2.42 -11.40
C ASP A 400 -3.18 1.26 -10.81
N ILE A 401 -2.54 0.09 -10.73
CA ILE A 401 -3.11 -1.11 -10.10
C ILE A 401 -3.65 -0.86 -8.68
N ILE A 402 -3.04 0.05 -7.93
CA ILE A 402 -3.47 0.42 -6.57
C ILE A 402 -4.80 1.18 -6.64
N THR A 403 -4.95 2.08 -7.61
CA THR A 403 -6.16 2.86 -7.88
C THR A 403 -7.35 1.95 -8.15
N TRP A 404 -7.19 0.98 -9.05
CA TRP A 404 -8.22 -0.01 -9.39
C TRP A 404 -8.60 -0.87 -8.19
N ASN A 405 -7.60 -1.39 -7.48
CA ASN A 405 -7.82 -2.22 -6.29
C ASN A 405 -8.54 -1.46 -5.18
N ALA A 406 -8.23 -0.18 -4.96
CA ALA A 406 -8.90 0.64 -3.96
C ALA A 406 -10.41 0.74 -4.24
N MET A 407 -10.82 0.90 -5.50
CA MET A 407 -12.24 0.92 -5.87
C MET A 407 -12.90 -0.45 -5.85
N ILE A 408 -12.23 -1.51 -6.32
CA ILE A 408 -12.75 -2.89 -6.30
C ILE A 408 -13.05 -3.30 -4.86
N CYS A 409 -12.08 -3.13 -3.95
CA CYS A 409 -12.25 -3.41 -2.53
C CYS A 409 -13.27 -2.48 -1.87
N GLY A 410 -13.27 -1.19 -2.21
CA GLY A 410 -14.25 -0.21 -1.74
C GLY A 410 -15.69 -0.62 -2.06
N PHE A 411 -16.00 -0.94 -3.32
CA PHE A 411 -17.33 -1.41 -3.70
C PHE A 411 -17.69 -2.74 -3.04
N SER A 412 -16.73 -3.66 -2.88
CA SER A 412 -16.99 -4.95 -2.23
C SER A 412 -17.37 -4.78 -0.75
N HIS A 413 -16.63 -3.94 -0.01
CA HIS A 413 -16.95 -3.60 1.39
C HIS A 413 -18.29 -2.88 1.54
N HIS A 414 -18.82 -2.26 0.48
CA HIS A 414 -20.15 -1.64 0.50
C HIS A 414 -21.28 -2.57 0.02
N GLY A 415 -20.96 -3.83 -0.32
CA GLY A 415 -21.92 -4.80 -0.85
C GLY A 415 -22.36 -4.55 -2.28
N LEU A 416 -21.65 -3.68 -2.99
CA LEU A 416 -21.97 -3.32 -4.36
C LEU A 416 -21.27 -4.28 -5.34
N GLY A 417 -21.49 -5.59 -5.16
CA GLY A 417 -20.77 -6.65 -5.89
C GLY A 417 -20.85 -6.52 -7.42
N LYS A 418 -22.00 -6.08 -7.96
CA LYS A 418 -22.14 -5.81 -9.41
C LYS A 418 -21.23 -4.68 -9.86
N LYS A 419 -21.14 -3.58 -9.10
CA LYS A 419 -20.21 -2.47 -9.38
C LYS A 419 -18.75 -2.93 -9.26
N THR A 420 -18.43 -3.79 -8.30
CA THR A 420 -17.09 -4.38 -8.19
C THR A 420 -16.67 -5.15 -9.45
N LEU A 421 -17.53 -6.02 -9.97
CA LEU A 421 -17.24 -6.79 -11.19
C LEU A 421 -17.13 -5.88 -12.42
N LEU A 422 -17.96 -4.83 -12.52
CA LEU A 422 -17.84 -3.84 -13.60
C LEU A 422 -16.48 -3.14 -13.59
N VAL A 423 -16.04 -2.63 -12.43
CA VAL A 423 -14.71 -1.99 -12.31
C VAL A 423 -13.58 -2.98 -12.60
N PHE A 424 -13.74 -4.25 -12.25
CA PHE A 424 -12.77 -5.29 -12.60
C PHE A 424 -12.69 -5.51 -14.12
N TYR A 425 -13.82 -5.52 -14.83
CA TYR A 425 -13.80 -5.62 -16.29
C TYR A 425 -13.24 -4.36 -16.95
N ASP A 426 -13.53 -3.17 -16.43
CA ASP A 426 -12.95 -1.91 -16.90
C ASP A 426 -11.42 -1.91 -16.71
N MET A 427 -10.93 -2.46 -15.60
CA MET A 427 -9.50 -2.65 -15.35
C MET A 427 -8.84 -3.56 -16.40
N LEU A 428 -9.48 -4.69 -16.72
CA LEU A 428 -9.00 -5.60 -17.77
C LEU A 428 -9.02 -4.95 -19.15
N ALA A 429 -10.04 -4.15 -19.45
CA ALA A 429 -10.14 -3.41 -20.71
C ALA A 429 -9.09 -2.29 -20.81
N ALA A 430 -8.62 -1.76 -19.68
CA ALA A 430 -7.51 -0.81 -19.60
C ALA A 430 -6.12 -1.49 -19.68
N GLU A 431 -6.05 -2.79 -19.94
CA GLU A 431 -4.81 -3.60 -20.02
C GLU A 431 -3.97 -3.59 -18.72
N GLU A 432 -4.60 -3.30 -17.58
CA GLU A 432 -3.96 -3.37 -16.26
C GLU A 432 -3.99 -4.80 -15.73
N ASN A 433 -2.85 -5.29 -15.24
CA ASN A 433 -2.70 -6.67 -14.79
C ASN A 433 -3.25 -6.90 -13.38
N PRO A 434 -4.28 -7.76 -13.19
CA PRO A 434 -4.77 -8.15 -11.89
C PRO A 434 -3.67 -8.73 -10.99
N ASN A 435 -3.74 -8.40 -9.70
CA ASN A 435 -2.82 -8.94 -8.70
C ASN A 435 -3.59 -9.64 -7.56
N TYR A 436 -2.83 -10.08 -6.55
CA TYR A 436 -3.35 -10.74 -5.36
C TYR A 436 -4.53 -9.99 -4.70
N VAL A 437 -4.43 -8.66 -4.58
CA VAL A 437 -5.46 -7.86 -3.93
C VAL A 437 -6.70 -7.72 -4.82
N THR A 438 -6.52 -7.61 -6.15
CA THR A 438 -7.61 -7.57 -7.12
C THR A 438 -8.54 -8.77 -6.96
N PHE A 439 -7.97 -9.98 -6.94
CA PHE A 439 -8.74 -11.21 -6.86
C PHE A 439 -9.40 -11.42 -5.50
N THR A 440 -8.79 -10.96 -4.41
CA THR A 440 -9.46 -10.94 -3.09
C THR A 440 -10.77 -10.13 -3.15
N GLY A 441 -10.73 -8.94 -3.76
CA GLY A 441 -11.91 -8.10 -3.94
C GLY A 441 -12.98 -8.71 -4.86
N VAL A 442 -12.56 -9.31 -5.98
CA VAL A 442 -13.45 -9.95 -6.96
C VAL A 442 -14.13 -11.20 -6.38
N LEU A 443 -13.39 -12.07 -5.68
CA LEU A 443 -13.96 -13.27 -5.04
C LEU A 443 -14.94 -12.89 -3.92
N SER A 444 -14.62 -11.85 -3.13
CA SER A 444 -15.54 -11.31 -2.14
C SER A 444 -16.84 -10.79 -2.79
N ALA A 445 -16.75 -10.14 -3.96
CA ALA A 445 -17.93 -9.73 -4.73
C ALA A 445 -18.75 -10.92 -5.24
N CYS A 446 -18.12 -12.02 -5.65
CA CYS A 446 -18.82 -13.26 -5.99
C CYS A 446 -19.61 -13.79 -4.78
N GLY A 447 -19.00 -13.75 -3.59
CA GLY A 447 -19.64 -14.07 -2.31
C GLY A 447 -20.89 -13.23 -2.01
N HIS A 448 -20.88 -11.94 -2.36
CA HIS A 448 -22.03 -11.05 -2.20
C HIS A 448 -23.14 -11.27 -3.23
N LEU A 449 -22.82 -11.87 -4.37
CA LEU A 449 -23.76 -12.13 -5.46
C LEU A 449 -24.20 -13.60 -5.53
N GLY A 450 -23.62 -14.49 -4.71
CA GLY A 450 -23.88 -15.93 -4.76
C GLY A 450 -23.33 -16.61 -6.01
N LEU A 451 -22.33 -16.04 -6.67
CA LEU A 451 -21.76 -16.53 -7.93
C LEU A 451 -20.72 -17.64 -7.69
N VAL A 452 -21.19 -18.83 -7.30
CA VAL A 452 -20.32 -19.96 -6.93
C VAL A 452 -19.41 -20.40 -8.08
N GLN A 453 -19.98 -20.56 -9.28
CA GLN A 453 -19.25 -21.05 -10.45
C GLN A 453 -18.15 -20.07 -10.88
N GLU A 454 -18.47 -18.78 -10.93
CA GLU A 454 -17.55 -17.72 -11.27
C GLU A 454 -16.44 -17.57 -10.22
N GLY A 455 -16.78 -17.73 -8.93
CA GLY A 455 -15.79 -17.74 -7.84
C GLY A 455 -14.71 -18.81 -8.05
N PHE A 456 -15.10 -20.05 -8.34
CA PHE A 456 -14.15 -21.12 -8.65
C PHE A 456 -13.41 -20.90 -9.98
N TYR A 457 -14.09 -20.36 -10.99
CA TYR A 457 -13.46 -20.00 -12.25
C TYR A 457 -12.32 -18.98 -12.06
N TYR A 458 -12.57 -17.92 -11.28
CA TYR A 458 -11.55 -16.93 -10.98
C TYR A 458 -10.38 -17.52 -10.20
N LEU A 459 -10.65 -18.33 -9.18
CA LEU A 459 -9.62 -18.94 -8.33
C LEU A 459 -8.70 -19.89 -9.12
N HIS A 460 -9.27 -20.80 -9.90
CA HIS A 460 -8.51 -21.89 -10.52
C HIS A 460 -8.00 -21.57 -11.92
N HIS A 461 -8.71 -20.73 -12.69
CA HIS A 461 -8.36 -20.43 -14.07
C HIS A 461 -7.81 -19.02 -14.25
N LEU A 462 -8.55 -17.99 -13.83
CA LEU A 462 -8.17 -16.62 -14.15
C LEU A 462 -6.92 -16.17 -13.39
N MET A 463 -6.82 -16.47 -12.10
CA MET A 463 -5.61 -16.19 -11.30
C MET A 463 -4.36 -16.83 -11.90
N LYS A 464 -4.46 -18.11 -12.30
CA LYS A 464 -3.37 -18.84 -12.95
C LYS A 464 -2.95 -18.20 -14.27
N ARG A 465 -3.91 -17.73 -15.09
CA ARG A 465 -3.64 -17.02 -16.36
C ARG A 465 -2.81 -15.75 -16.14
N PHE A 466 -3.02 -15.03 -15.04
CA PHE A 466 -2.25 -13.83 -14.69
C PHE A 466 -1.03 -14.12 -13.82
N GLY A 467 -0.67 -15.39 -13.60
CA GLY A 467 0.47 -15.77 -12.76
C GLY A 467 0.29 -15.46 -11.27
N VAL A 468 -0.94 -15.23 -10.81
CA VAL A 468 -1.24 -14.96 -9.39
C VAL A 468 -1.47 -16.29 -8.67
N GLN A 469 -0.65 -16.57 -7.65
CA GLN A 469 -0.83 -17.75 -6.81
C GLN A 469 -1.92 -17.49 -5.75
N PRO A 470 -2.95 -18.35 -5.63
CA PRO A 470 -3.94 -18.23 -4.57
C PRO A 470 -3.33 -18.43 -3.19
N GLY A 471 -3.67 -17.54 -2.26
CA GLY A 471 -3.30 -17.62 -0.85
C GLY A 471 -4.52 -17.65 0.08
N LEU A 472 -4.30 -17.66 1.39
CA LEU A 472 -5.32 -17.88 2.42
C LEU A 472 -6.56 -17.00 2.23
N GLU A 473 -6.40 -15.71 1.95
CA GLU A 473 -7.49 -14.74 1.79
C GLU A 473 -8.42 -15.11 0.61
N HIS A 474 -7.87 -15.64 -0.48
CA HIS A 474 -8.64 -16.07 -1.64
C HIS A 474 -9.49 -17.31 -1.31
N TYR A 475 -8.87 -18.29 -0.67
CA TYR A 475 -9.57 -19.50 -0.24
C TYR A 475 -10.64 -19.19 0.81
N THR A 476 -10.38 -18.28 1.74
CA THR A 476 -11.38 -17.80 2.72
C THR A 476 -12.55 -17.10 2.04
N CYS A 477 -12.34 -16.36 0.94
CA CYS A 477 -13.43 -15.79 0.16
C CYS A 477 -14.33 -16.88 -0.45
N ILE A 478 -13.77 -18.00 -0.91
CA ILE A 478 -14.54 -19.15 -1.43
C ILE A 478 -15.31 -19.85 -0.31
N VAL A 479 -14.69 -20.05 0.85
CA VAL A 479 -15.40 -20.60 2.03
C VAL A 479 -16.57 -19.70 2.41
N SER A 480 -16.37 -18.37 2.40
CA SER A 480 -17.42 -17.38 2.66
C SER A 480 -18.54 -17.45 1.61
N LEU A 481 -18.20 -17.59 0.33
CA LEU A 481 -19.16 -17.76 -0.76
C LEU A 481 -20.02 -19.04 -0.59
N LEU A 482 -19.38 -20.20 -0.39
CA LEU A 482 -20.08 -21.46 -0.15
C LEU A 482 -20.94 -21.39 1.12
N SER A 483 -20.39 -20.81 2.18
CA SER A 483 -21.08 -20.58 3.45
C SER A 483 -22.37 -19.77 3.27
N LYS A 484 -22.31 -18.65 2.54
CA LYS A 484 -23.47 -17.77 2.30
C LYS A 484 -24.55 -18.38 1.41
N THR A 485 -24.16 -19.29 0.52
CA THR A 485 -25.10 -20.05 -0.32
C THR A 485 -25.67 -21.30 0.36
N GLY A 486 -25.28 -21.58 1.61
CA GLY A 486 -25.74 -22.73 2.38
C GLY A 486 -25.06 -24.06 2.02
N GLN A 487 -24.04 -24.05 1.16
CA GLN A 487 -23.32 -25.25 0.71
C GLN A 487 -22.26 -25.69 1.75
N LEU A 488 -22.70 -25.95 2.99
CA LEU A 488 -21.80 -26.18 4.13
C LEU A 488 -20.91 -27.43 3.98
N ASN A 489 -21.44 -28.51 3.41
CA ASN A 489 -20.67 -29.74 3.19
C ASN A 489 -19.55 -29.54 2.16
N GLU A 490 -19.81 -28.74 1.12
CA GLU A 490 -18.80 -28.37 0.13
C GLU A 490 -17.75 -27.46 0.74
N ALA A 491 -18.16 -26.46 1.53
CA ALA A 491 -17.24 -25.58 2.25
C ALA A 491 -16.31 -26.38 3.18
N TRP A 492 -16.85 -27.34 3.92
CA TRP A 492 -16.09 -28.25 4.77
C TRP A 492 -15.08 -29.10 3.98
N ASN A 493 -15.52 -29.75 2.89
CA ASN A 493 -14.64 -30.56 2.06
C ASN A 493 -13.54 -29.73 1.40
N PHE A 494 -13.87 -28.51 0.97
CA PHE A 494 -12.92 -27.55 0.40
C PHE A 494 -11.85 -27.17 1.42
N MET A 495 -12.23 -26.84 2.66
CA MET A 495 -11.25 -26.52 3.71
C MET A 495 -10.31 -27.69 4.01
N ARG A 496 -10.77 -28.94 3.92
CA ARG A 496 -9.91 -30.11 4.12
C ARG A 496 -8.92 -30.38 2.98
N THR A 497 -9.23 -29.95 1.77
CA THR A 497 -8.48 -30.29 0.56
C THR A 497 -7.63 -29.14 0.02
N ALA A 498 -7.92 -27.90 0.42
CA ALA A 498 -7.19 -26.73 -0.03
C ALA A 498 -5.72 -26.75 0.41
N PRO A 499 -4.77 -26.32 -0.44
CA PRO A 499 -3.33 -26.35 -0.16
C PRO A 499 -2.89 -25.16 0.71
N VAL A 500 -3.63 -24.86 1.79
CA VAL A 500 -3.33 -23.74 2.70
C VAL A 500 -3.51 -24.13 4.15
N LYS A 501 -2.72 -23.49 5.02
CA LYS A 501 -2.93 -23.55 6.46
C LYS A 501 -4.01 -22.54 6.83
N TRP A 502 -5.18 -23.03 7.21
CA TRP A 502 -6.29 -22.21 7.66
C TRP A 502 -6.02 -21.54 9.01
N ASP A 503 -6.53 -20.32 9.15
CA ASP A 503 -6.52 -19.58 10.41
C ASP A 503 -7.86 -19.70 11.15
N VAL A 504 -7.91 -19.16 12.36
CA VAL A 504 -9.11 -19.13 13.21
C VAL A 504 -10.26 -18.40 12.52
N VAL A 505 -9.97 -17.34 11.75
CA VAL A 505 -10.98 -16.51 11.09
C VAL A 505 -11.73 -17.27 10.00
N ALA A 506 -11.02 -18.07 9.18
CA ALA A 506 -11.64 -18.89 8.15
C ALA A 506 -12.58 -19.95 8.75
N TRP A 507 -12.16 -20.64 9.80
CA TRP A 507 -13.01 -21.61 10.50
C TRP A 507 -14.20 -20.96 11.21
N ARG A 508 -14.00 -19.78 11.82
CA ARG A 508 -15.10 -18.99 12.39
C ARG A 508 -16.14 -18.58 11.35
N THR A 509 -15.72 -18.36 10.10
CA THR A 509 -16.65 -18.07 8.99
C THR A 509 -17.57 -19.25 8.74
N LEU A 510 -17.03 -20.47 8.66
CA LEU A 510 -17.83 -21.69 8.53
C LEU A 510 -18.70 -21.95 9.78
N LEU A 511 -18.17 -21.75 10.98
CA LEU A 511 -18.92 -21.89 12.23
C LEU A 511 -20.15 -20.97 12.27
N ASN A 512 -19.97 -19.71 11.88
CA ASN A 512 -21.09 -18.77 11.79
C ASN A 512 -22.12 -19.22 10.75
N ALA A 513 -21.67 -19.76 9.61
CA ALA A 513 -22.57 -20.30 8.60
C ALA A 513 -23.36 -21.53 9.10
N CYS A 514 -22.73 -22.41 9.87
CA CYS A 514 -23.41 -23.52 10.54
C CYS A 514 -24.49 -23.04 11.51
N HIS A 515 -24.24 -21.93 12.22
CA HIS A 515 -25.24 -21.31 13.09
C HIS A 515 -26.44 -20.75 12.29
N VAL A 516 -26.16 -19.99 11.22
CA VAL A 516 -27.18 -19.36 10.36
C VAL A 516 -28.02 -20.39 9.62
N HIS A 517 -27.40 -21.40 9.00
CA HIS A 517 -28.08 -22.45 8.24
C HIS A 517 -28.51 -23.65 9.11
N GLN A 518 -28.46 -23.51 10.43
CA GLN A 518 -28.95 -24.50 11.42
C GLN A 518 -28.29 -25.89 11.34
N ASN A 519 -27.07 -25.99 10.82
CA ASN A 519 -26.27 -27.23 10.85
C ASN A 519 -25.44 -27.28 12.14
N TYR A 520 -26.13 -27.49 13.26
CA TYR A 520 -25.52 -27.47 14.59
C TYR A 520 -24.55 -28.62 14.85
N GLY A 521 -24.71 -29.75 14.17
CA GLY A 521 -23.79 -30.89 14.25
C GLY A 521 -22.40 -30.53 13.74
N LEU A 522 -22.32 -30.01 12.51
CA LEU A 522 -21.06 -29.52 11.94
C LEU A 522 -20.51 -28.33 12.74
N GLY A 523 -21.39 -27.42 13.18
CA GLY A 523 -21.01 -26.27 13.99
C GLY A 523 -20.30 -26.63 15.29
N ARG A 524 -20.77 -27.64 16.04
CA ARG A 524 -20.09 -28.08 17.27
C ARG A 524 -18.69 -28.61 17.00
N TRP A 525 -18.53 -29.44 15.97
CA TRP A 525 -17.22 -29.97 15.60
C TRP A 525 -16.25 -28.85 15.22
N VAL A 526 -16.69 -27.90 14.36
CA VAL A 526 -15.86 -26.77 13.95
C VAL A 526 -15.47 -25.91 15.15
N ALA A 527 -16.38 -25.69 16.10
CA ALA A 527 -16.08 -24.94 17.31
C ALA A 527 -15.03 -25.65 18.19
N GLU A 528 -15.13 -26.96 18.37
CA GLU A 528 -14.12 -27.75 19.11
C GLU A 528 -12.75 -27.65 18.43
N PHE A 529 -12.69 -27.81 17.11
CA PHE A 529 -11.46 -27.68 16.33
C PHE A 529 -10.82 -26.27 16.44
N VAL A 530 -11.63 -25.20 16.39
CA VAL A 530 -11.12 -23.84 16.57
C VAL A 530 -10.60 -23.61 17.98
N LEU A 531 -11.25 -24.17 19.01
CA LEU A 531 -10.79 -24.04 20.40
C LEU A 531 -9.53 -24.85 20.69
N GLU A 532 -9.24 -25.89 19.92
CA GLU A 532 -7.94 -26.57 19.93
C GLU A 532 -6.84 -25.69 19.31
N MET A 533 -7.17 -24.95 18.25
CA MET A 533 -6.24 -24.02 17.59
C MET A 533 -5.96 -22.76 18.42
N ASP A 534 -7.01 -22.14 18.94
CA ASP A 534 -6.95 -20.97 19.82
C ASP A 534 -7.92 -21.13 21.01
N PRO A 535 -7.41 -21.58 22.16
CA PRO A 535 -8.21 -21.80 23.36
C PRO A 535 -8.84 -20.55 23.97
N ASN A 536 -8.49 -19.36 23.50
CA ASN A 536 -8.94 -18.07 24.02
C ASN A 536 -9.87 -17.32 23.05
N ASP A 537 -10.25 -17.92 21.90
CA ASP A 537 -11.09 -17.25 20.92
C ASP A 537 -12.52 -17.01 21.44
N VAL A 538 -12.81 -15.75 21.78
CA VAL A 538 -14.08 -15.30 22.36
C VAL A 538 -15.26 -15.55 21.41
N GLY A 539 -15.03 -15.39 20.11
CA GLY A 539 -16.07 -15.52 19.09
C GLY A 539 -16.62 -16.94 19.00
N THR A 540 -15.74 -17.94 19.09
CA THR A 540 -16.10 -19.36 19.04
C THR A 540 -16.89 -19.79 20.26
N TYR A 541 -16.46 -19.37 21.46
CA TYR A 541 -17.25 -19.63 22.68
C TYR A 541 -18.65 -19.00 22.59
N THR A 542 -18.74 -17.77 22.06
CA THR A 542 -20.03 -17.09 21.88
C THR A 542 -20.91 -17.83 20.88
N LEU A 543 -20.39 -18.19 19.70
CA LEU A 543 -21.15 -18.91 18.67
C LEU A 543 -21.56 -20.32 19.14
N LEU A 544 -20.69 -21.04 19.84
CA LEU A 544 -21.00 -22.36 20.39
C LEU A 544 -22.08 -22.29 21.48
N SER A 545 -21.99 -21.30 22.37
CA SER A 545 -23.07 -21.01 23.33
C SER A 545 -24.39 -20.71 22.61
N ASN A 546 -24.34 -19.98 21.50
CA ASN A 546 -25.53 -19.66 20.71
C ASN A 546 -26.14 -20.89 20.04
N ILE A 547 -25.31 -21.80 19.52
CA ILE A 547 -25.74 -23.08 18.97
C ILE A 547 -26.45 -23.92 20.03
N TYR A 548 -25.87 -24.06 21.24
CA TYR A 548 -26.52 -24.81 22.33
C TYR A 548 -27.86 -24.20 22.75
N ALA A 549 -27.95 -22.86 22.83
CA ALA A 549 -29.18 -22.19 23.16
C ALA A 549 -30.28 -22.39 22.10
N LYS A 550 -29.93 -22.34 20.80
CA LYS A 550 -30.88 -22.64 19.70
C LYS A 550 -31.34 -24.11 19.71
N GLU A 551 -30.48 -25.05 20.10
CA GLU A 551 -30.84 -26.46 20.33
C GLU A 551 -31.65 -26.68 21.64
N LYS A 552 -31.96 -25.63 22.42
CA LYS A 552 -32.59 -25.69 23.75
C LYS A 552 -31.80 -26.53 24.79
N ARG A 553 -30.48 -26.63 24.60
CA ARG A 553 -29.55 -27.35 25.48
C ARG A 553 -28.88 -26.41 26.47
N TRP A 554 -29.62 -26.03 27.50
CA TRP A 554 -29.17 -25.07 28.53
C TRP A 554 -27.99 -25.59 29.36
N ASP A 555 -27.88 -26.90 29.53
CA ASP A 555 -26.72 -27.58 30.12
C ASP A 555 -25.41 -27.20 29.39
N GLY A 556 -25.45 -27.21 28.05
CA GLY A 556 -24.34 -26.79 27.19
C GLY A 556 -24.00 -25.31 27.35
N VAL A 557 -25.02 -24.44 27.40
CA VAL A 557 -24.84 -22.99 27.61
C VAL A 557 -24.17 -22.71 28.96
N VAL A 558 -24.62 -23.36 30.03
CA VAL A 558 -24.05 -23.22 31.37
C VAL A 558 -22.59 -23.72 31.39
N LYS A 559 -22.31 -24.85 30.74
CA LYS A 559 -20.94 -25.39 30.61
C LYS A 559 -20.01 -24.40 29.89
N ILE A 560 -20.45 -23.84 28.77
CA ILE A 560 -19.66 -22.86 28.01
C ILE A 560 -19.44 -21.57 28.81
N ARG A 561 -20.48 -21.01 29.45
CA ARG A 561 -20.34 -19.83 30.31
C ARG A 561 -19.40 -20.07 31.50
N LYS A 562 -19.43 -21.28 32.08
CA LYS A 562 -18.48 -21.69 33.12
C LYS A 562 -17.05 -21.70 32.56
N LEU A 563 -16.81 -22.33 31.41
CA LEU A 563 -15.50 -22.33 30.76
C LEU A 563 -14.98 -20.92 30.45
N MET A 564 -15.84 -20.03 29.97
CA MET A 564 -15.47 -18.63 29.74
C MET A 564 -15.06 -17.92 31.03
N ARG A 565 -15.77 -18.15 32.15
CA ARG A 565 -15.41 -17.59 33.45
C ARG A 565 -14.09 -18.16 33.98
N ASP A 566 -13.93 -19.48 33.91
CA ASP A 566 -12.74 -20.19 34.40
C ASP A 566 -11.48 -19.76 33.64
N LYS A 567 -11.61 -19.43 32.35
CA LYS A 567 -10.53 -18.90 31.50
C LYS A 567 -10.44 -17.37 31.47
N ASN A 568 -11.25 -16.65 32.24
CA ASN A 568 -11.35 -15.18 32.24
C ASN A 568 -11.58 -14.57 30.84
N ILE A 569 -12.35 -15.26 29.99
CA ILE A 569 -12.73 -14.81 28.66
C ILE A 569 -13.93 -13.87 28.78
N LYS A 570 -13.76 -12.61 28.35
CA LYS A 570 -14.80 -11.58 28.39
C LYS A 570 -15.27 -11.25 26.98
N LYS A 571 -16.59 -11.18 26.81
CA LYS A 571 -17.23 -10.70 25.58
C LYS A 571 -17.13 -9.17 25.52
N GLU A 572 -16.73 -8.64 24.38
CA GLU A 572 -16.79 -7.19 24.14
C GLU A 572 -18.23 -6.71 24.03
N PRO A 573 -18.59 -5.60 24.69
CA PRO A 573 -19.92 -5.01 24.54
C PRO A 573 -20.13 -4.49 23.12
N GLY A 574 -21.35 -4.61 22.62
CA GLY A 574 -21.76 -3.97 21.37
C GLY A 574 -21.90 -2.47 21.59
N VAL A 575 -21.13 -1.69 20.84
CA VAL A 575 -21.12 -0.23 20.90
C VAL A 575 -21.39 0.29 19.50
N SER A 576 -22.32 1.24 19.42
CA SER A 576 -22.58 2.00 18.21
C SER A 576 -22.37 3.48 18.46
N TRP A 577 -21.82 4.20 17.50
CA TRP A 577 -21.63 5.64 17.62
C TRP A 577 -21.98 6.38 16.34
N ILE A 578 -22.35 7.64 16.53
CA ILE A 578 -22.67 8.60 15.47
C ILE A 578 -21.92 9.89 15.75
N GLU A 579 -21.36 10.50 14.71
CA GLU A 579 -20.72 11.80 14.78
C GLU A 579 -21.71 12.86 14.29
N ILE A 580 -22.07 13.79 15.18
CA ILE A 580 -22.92 14.93 14.83
C ILE A 580 -22.14 16.20 15.17
N GLY A 581 -21.77 16.96 14.13
CA GLY A 581 -20.93 18.14 14.28
C GLY A 581 -19.46 17.78 14.53
N ASN A 582 -18.96 18.02 15.74
CA ASN A 582 -17.60 17.68 16.21
C ASN A 582 -17.66 16.82 17.49
N VAL A 583 -18.81 16.18 17.75
CA VAL A 583 -19.04 15.39 18.95
C VAL A 583 -19.42 13.98 18.54
N THR A 584 -18.68 13.01 19.08
CA THR A 584 -18.99 11.59 18.93
C THR A 584 -19.94 11.18 20.03
N HIS A 585 -21.13 10.74 19.65
CA HIS A 585 -22.15 10.22 20.56
C HIS A 585 -22.11 8.70 20.56
N ILE A 586 -21.84 8.12 21.72
CA ILE A 586 -21.63 6.68 21.90
C ILE A 586 -22.86 6.07 22.60
N PHE A 587 -23.33 4.94 22.09
CA PHE A 587 -24.47 4.21 22.59
C PHE A 587 -24.08 2.76 22.87
N THR A 588 -24.46 2.26 24.03
CA THR A 588 -24.38 0.83 24.38
C THR A 588 -25.74 0.37 24.87
N SER A 589 -25.99 -0.94 24.76
CA SER A 589 -27.21 -1.53 25.30
C SER A 589 -27.24 -1.29 26.82
N GLU A 590 -28.36 -0.80 27.35
CA GLU A 590 -28.58 -0.51 28.79
C GLU A 590 -27.88 0.74 29.36
N ASP A 591 -27.31 1.60 28.53
CA ASP A 591 -26.61 2.79 29.02
C ASP A 591 -27.49 4.04 29.11
N ASN A 592 -27.76 4.45 30.36
CA ASN A 592 -28.55 5.63 30.70
C ASN A 592 -27.69 6.90 30.85
N LYS A 593 -26.39 6.86 30.53
CA LYS A 593 -25.46 7.98 30.74
C LYS A 593 -25.55 9.06 29.67
N HIS A 594 -26.15 8.78 28.51
CA HIS A 594 -26.27 9.77 27.44
C HIS A 594 -27.28 10.88 27.84
N PRO A 595 -26.95 12.19 27.71
CA PRO A 595 -27.83 13.29 28.14
C PRO A 595 -29.25 13.23 27.55
N ASP A 596 -29.37 12.79 26.29
CA ASP A 596 -30.64 12.69 25.56
C ASP A 596 -31.26 11.26 25.61
N TYR A 597 -30.88 10.41 26.58
CA TYR A 597 -31.33 9.02 26.66
C TYR A 597 -32.86 8.88 26.61
N GLY A 598 -33.59 9.67 27.41
CA GLY A 598 -35.05 9.58 27.50
C GLY A 598 -35.78 9.83 26.17
N GLN A 599 -35.37 10.88 25.43
CA GLN A 599 -35.92 11.18 24.11
C GLN A 599 -35.56 10.10 23.09
N THR A 600 -34.34 9.57 23.15
CA THR A 600 -33.85 8.53 22.24
C THR A 600 -34.63 7.23 22.42
N TYR A 601 -34.84 6.81 23.67
CA TYR A 601 -35.61 5.60 24.00
C TYR A 601 -37.07 5.71 23.58
N GLN A 602 -37.68 6.87 23.86
CA GLN A 602 -39.05 7.15 23.40
C GLN A 602 -39.13 7.08 21.87
N LYS A 603 -38.13 7.63 21.17
CA LYS A 603 -38.09 7.58 19.71
C LYS A 603 -37.93 6.16 19.15
N VAL A 604 -37.11 5.32 19.78
CA VAL A 604 -37.00 3.89 19.43
C VAL A 604 -38.35 3.19 19.58
N LYS A 605 -39.05 3.43 20.70
CA LYS A 605 -40.39 2.85 20.94
C LYS A 605 -41.40 3.24 19.86
N GLU A 606 -41.43 4.52 19.49
CA GLU A 606 -42.25 5.03 18.37
C GLU A 606 -41.90 4.35 17.05
N LEU A 607 -40.61 4.28 16.69
CA LEU A 607 -40.16 3.69 15.44
C LEU A 607 -40.53 2.21 15.35
N LEU A 608 -40.30 1.44 16.41
CA LEU A 608 -40.64 0.02 16.47
C LEU A 608 -42.16 -0.21 16.33
N ALA A 609 -42.98 0.63 16.98
CA ALA A 609 -44.44 0.58 16.83
C ALA A 609 -44.89 0.87 15.38
N MET A 610 -44.23 1.80 14.68
CA MET A 610 -44.56 2.15 13.28
C MET A 610 -44.08 1.11 12.25
N ILE A 611 -42.98 0.41 12.50
CA ILE A 611 -42.48 -0.61 11.57
C ILE A 611 -43.13 -1.99 11.76
N LYS A 612 -43.73 -2.28 12.93
CA LYS A 612 -44.48 -3.54 13.17
C LYS A 612 -45.56 -3.78 12.10
N PRO A 613 -46.47 -2.83 11.79
CA PRO A 613 -47.43 -2.97 10.69
C PRO A 613 -46.81 -3.14 9.30
N LEU A 614 -45.55 -2.71 9.12
CA LEU A 614 -44.80 -2.87 7.86
C LEU A 614 -44.14 -4.25 7.72
N GLY A 615 -44.39 -5.17 8.67
CA GLY A 615 -43.87 -6.53 8.67
C GLY A 615 -42.63 -6.74 9.54
N TYR A 616 -42.32 -5.83 10.46
CA TYR A 616 -41.25 -6.06 11.44
C TYR A 616 -41.71 -7.06 12.52
N THR A 617 -41.00 -8.18 12.62
CA THR A 617 -41.13 -9.15 13.70
C THR A 617 -39.79 -9.25 14.45
N PRO A 618 -39.75 -8.91 15.75
CA PRO A 618 -38.55 -9.08 16.56
C PRO A 618 -38.05 -10.53 16.52
N ASP A 619 -36.75 -10.75 16.31
CA ASP A 619 -36.17 -12.10 16.37
C ASP A 619 -35.95 -12.53 17.83
N ILE A 620 -37.04 -12.85 18.51
CA ILE A 620 -37.06 -13.32 19.90
C ILE A 620 -36.16 -14.56 20.07
N GLY A 621 -36.04 -15.38 19.03
CA GLY A 621 -35.17 -16.55 19.02
C GLY A 621 -33.67 -16.21 19.03
N ALA A 622 -33.26 -14.99 18.73
CA ALA A 622 -31.87 -14.53 18.87
C ALA A 622 -31.51 -14.12 20.31
N VAL A 623 -32.50 -13.98 21.21
CA VAL A 623 -32.26 -13.69 22.63
C VAL A 623 -32.09 -14.99 23.39
N LEU A 624 -30.84 -15.29 23.74
CA LEU A 624 -30.43 -16.57 24.32
C LEU A 624 -30.46 -16.54 25.86
N HIS A 625 -31.42 -15.81 26.40
CA HIS A 625 -31.73 -15.74 27.82
C HIS A 625 -33.02 -16.51 28.08
N ASP A 626 -33.03 -17.28 29.16
CA ASP A 626 -34.21 -18.01 29.62
C ASP A 626 -35.12 -17.04 30.38
N VAL A 627 -35.80 -16.18 29.62
CA VAL A 627 -36.75 -15.17 30.08
C VAL A 627 -38.00 -15.19 29.20
N GLU A 628 -39.07 -14.56 29.66
CA GLU A 628 -40.33 -14.43 28.92
C GLU A 628 -40.13 -13.68 27.60
N ASP A 629 -40.95 -13.98 26.59
CA ASP A 629 -40.80 -13.46 25.24
C ASP A 629 -40.95 -11.92 25.17
N GLU A 630 -41.73 -11.34 26.08
CA GLU A 630 -41.87 -9.89 26.27
C GLU A 630 -40.55 -9.24 26.72
N GLN A 631 -39.83 -9.90 27.62
CA GLN A 631 -38.53 -9.43 28.10
C GLN A 631 -37.45 -9.60 27.03
N LYS A 632 -37.54 -10.67 26.21
CA LYS A 632 -36.65 -10.85 25.04
C LYS A 632 -36.87 -9.74 24.01
N GLU A 633 -38.12 -9.41 23.69
CA GLU A 633 -38.44 -8.30 22.79
C GLU A 633 -37.93 -6.95 23.33
N TYR A 634 -38.04 -6.73 24.65
CA TYR A 634 -37.48 -5.54 25.29
C TYR A 634 -35.97 -5.42 25.08
N TYR A 635 -35.21 -6.51 25.27
CA TYR A 635 -33.76 -6.49 25.04
C TYR A 635 -33.38 -6.18 23.59
N LEU A 636 -34.12 -6.72 22.61
CA LEU A 636 -33.89 -6.44 21.19
C LEU A 636 -34.20 -4.99 20.80
N SER A 637 -35.16 -4.38 21.49
CA SER A 637 -35.65 -3.04 21.17
C SER A 637 -34.56 -1.98 21.30
N TYR A 638 -33.71 -2.10 22.32
CA TYR A 638 -32.72 -1.07 22.69
C TYR A 638 -31.28 -1.48 22.39
N HIS A 639 -31.07 -2.22 21.31
CA HIS A 639 -29.74 -2.42 20.77
C HIS A 639 -29.09 -1.08 20.36
N SER A 640 -27.77 -1.00 20.55
CA SER A 640 -26.97 0.20 20.31
C SER A 640 -27.20 0.85 18.93
N GLU A 641 -27.43 0.04 17.89
CA GLU A 641 -27.68 0.53 16.53
C GLU A 641 -28.99 1.29 16.42
N LYS A 642 -30.06 0.75 17.01
CA LYS A 642 -31.39 1.38 17.01
C LYS A 642 -31.36 2.68 17.79
N LEU A 643 -30.63 2.72 18.91
CA LEU A 643 -30.41 3.94 19.69
C LEU A 643 -29.68 5.01 18.88
N ALA A 644 -28.56 4.67 18.25
CA ALA A 644 -27.78 5.60 17.43
C ALA A 644 -28.59 6.14 16.24
N ILE A 645 -29.40 5.29 15.59
CA ILE A 645 -30.27 5.71 14.48
C ILE A 645 -31.39 6.62 14.96
N ALA A 646 -32.05 6.26 16.07
CA ALA A 646 -33.10 7.10 16.65
C ALA A 646 -32.56 8.48 17.06
N TYR A 647 -31.36 8.52 17.64
CA TYR A 647 -30.67 9.77 17.94
C TYR A 647 -30.37 10.58 16.67
N GLY A 648 -29.84 9.93 15.64
CA GLY A 648 -29.60 10.55 14.33
C GLY A 648 -30.88 11.16 13.73
N LEU A 649 -32.01 10.45 13.80
CA LEU A 649 -33.30 10.95 13.33
C LEU A 649 -33.81 12.17 14.11
N LEU A 650 -33.48 12.27 15.40
CA LEU A 650 -33.87 13.41 16.24
C LEU A 650 -33.04 14.66 15.98
N LYS A 651 -31.74 14.49 15.72
CA LYS A 651 -30.79 15.62 15.68
C LYS A 651 -30.39 16.06 14.27
N LEU A 652 -30.44 15.18 13.28
CA LEU A 652 -30.02 15.50 11.91
C LEU A 652 -31.20 16.05 11.07
N PRO A 653 -30.95 17.00 10.16
CA PRO A 653 -31.97 17.54 9.24
C PRO A 653 -32.70 16.43 8.44
N PRO A 654 -34.00 16.60 8.09
CA PRO A 654 -34.84 15.62 7.39
C PRO A 654 -34.20 14.92 6.18
N GLU A 655 -33.37 15.62 5.41
CA GLU A 655 -32.75 15.12 4.18
C GLU A 655 -31.36 14.52 4.41
N ALA A 656 -30.77 14.70 5.60
CA ALA A 656 -29.42 14.24 5.89
C ALA A 656 -29.38 12.72 6.10
N SER A 657 -28.40 12.07 5.46
CA SER A 657 -28.10 10.66 5.68
C SER A 657 -27.58 10.41 7.10
N ILE A 658 -27.91 9.25 7.66
CA ILE A 658 -27.47 8.85 8.99
C ILE A 658 -26.35 7.83 8.85
N LEU A 659 -25.15 8.14 9.32
CA LEU A 659 -24.02 7.22 9.36
C LEU A 659 -23.82 6.71 10.80
N VAL A 660 -23.96 5.41 11.00
CA VAL A 660 -23.70 4.75 12.29
C VAL A 660 -22.53 3.80 12.12
N ILE A 661 -21.59 3.82 13.06
CA ILE A 661 -20.48 2.88 13.12
C ILE A 661 -20.69 1.96 14.32
N LYS A 662 -20.45 0.67 14.12
CA LYS A 662 -20.56 -0.38 15.13
C LYS A 662 -19.26 -1.18 15.20
N ASN A 663 -18.80 -1.48 16.42
CA ASN A 663 -17.59 -2.28 16.64
C ASN A 663 -17.77 -3.78 16.31
N LEU A 664 -18.99 -4.30 16.44
CA LEU A 664 -19.35 -5.69 16.14
C LEU A 664 -20.18 -5.80 14.85
N ARG A 665 -20.35 -7.02 14.34
CA ARG A 665 -21.30 -7.32 13.27
C ARG A 665 -22.73 -6.92 13.70
N ILE A 666 -23.50 -6.30 12.81
CA ILE A 666 -24.93 -6.00 13.06
C ILE A 666 -25.70 -7.34 13.22
N CYS A 667 -26.76 -7.40 14.01
CA CYS A 667 -27.60 -8.61 14.10
C CYS A 667 -28.76 -8.56 13.09
N ASP A 668 -29.34 -9.72 12.76
CA ASP A 668 -30.43 -9.85 11.78
C ASP A 668 -31.66 -9.03 12.15
N ASP A 669 -31.99 -8.98 13.45
CA ASP A 669 -33.08 -8.17 13.99
C ASP A 669 -32.86 -6.67 13.74
N CYS A 670 -31.66 -6.15 14.07
CA CYS A 670 -31.34 -4.74 13.81
C CYS A 670 -31.30 -4.47 12.31
N HIS A 671 -30.67 -5.33 11.51
CA HIS A 671 -30.64 -5.18 10.05
C HIS A 671 -32.06 -5.07 9.46
N SER A 672 -32.97 -5.96 9.90
CA SER A 672 -34.38 -5.96 9.47
C SER A 672 -35.13 -4.71 9.93
N ALA A 673 -34.90 -4.26 11.16
CA ALA A 673 -35.50 -3.03 11.69
C ALA A 673 -35.01 -1.80 10.91
N VAL A 674 -33.70 -1.64 10.72
CA VAL A 674 -33.12 -0.48 9.99
C VAL A 674 -33.63 -0.41 8.56
N ARG A 675 -33.76 -1.55 7.89
CA ARG A 675 -34.36 -1.64 6.55
C ARG A 675 -35.75 -1.01 6.53
N LEU A 676 -36.63 -1.38 7.46
CA LEU A 676 -37.99 -0.84 7.52
C LEU A 676 -38.02 0.62 8.01
N ILE A 677 -37.12 1.01 8.91
CA ILE A 677 -36.98 2.41 9.36
C ILE A 677 -36.57 3.31 8.19
N SER A 678 -35.64 2.87 7.33
CA SER A 678 -35.25 3.61 6.13
C SER A 678 -36.44 3.83 5.18
N LYS A 679 -37.28 2.80 4.98
CA LYS A 679 -38.52 2.92 4.19
C LYS A 679 -39.52 3.89 4.83
N LEU A 680 -39.73 3.78 6.14
CA LEU A 680 -40.68 4.60 6.89
C LEU A 680 -40.30 6.09 6.88
N THR A 681 -39.01 6.37 7.04
CA THR A 681 -38.48 7.74 7.17
C THR A 681 -38.07 8.37 5.85
N ASN A 682 -38.08 7.60 4.75
CA ASN A 682 -37.55 7.99 3.44
C ASN A 682 -36.12 8.55 3.53
N ARG A 683 -35.29 7.94 4.39
CA ARG A 683 -33.90 8.35 4.62
C ARG A 683 -32.90 7.27 4.24
N VAL A 684 -31.75 7.72 3.76
CA VAL A 684 -30.57 6.86 3.59
C VAL A 684 -29.90 6.67 4.95
N ILE A 685 -29.82 5.42 5.40
CA ILE A 685 -29.14 5.04 6.63
C ILE A 685 -27.97 4.15 6.24
N VAL A 686 -26.76 4.52 6.64
CA VAL A 686 -25.54 3.77 6.40
C VAL A 686 -25.06 3.23 7.74
N VAL A 687 -24.93 1.91 7.84
CA VAL A 687 -24.35 1.27 9.03
C VAL A 687 -23.06 0.58 8.65
N ARG A 688 -21.94 1.03 9.23
CA ARG A 688 -20.65 0.34 9.17
C ARG A 688 -20.57 -0.64 10.33
N ASP A 689 -20.53 -1.92 10.04
CA ASP A 689 -20.22 -2.95 11.05
C ASP A 689 -18.73 -3.34 11.01
N ALA A 690 -18.35 -4.33 11.81
CA ALA A 690 -16.97 -4.82 11.87
C ALA A 690 -16.39 -5.28 10.51
N ASN A 691 -17.25 -5.68 9.57
CA ASN A 691 -16.85 -6.31 8.31
C ASN A 691 -17.11 -5.41 7.10
N ARG A 692 -18.18 -4.62 7.10
CA ARG A 692 -18.70 -3.98 5.89
C ARG A 692 -19.62 -2.78 6.16
N PHE A 693 -19.99 -2.10 5.08
CA PHE A 693 -21.05 -1.09 5.07
C PHE A 693 -22.36 -1.68 4.54
N HIS A 694 -23.44 -1.34 5.23
CA HIS A 694 -24.82 -1.61 4.87
C HIS A 694 -25.50 -0.30 4.49
N HIS A 695 -25.92 -0.17 3.23
CA HIS A 695 -26.64 1.02 2.76
C HIS A 695 -28.12 0.70 2.69
N PHE A 696 -28.88 1.24 3.63
CA PHE A 696 -30.33 1.10 3.70
C PHE A 696 -30.99 2.27 2.99
N ARG A 697 -31.77 1.95 1.95
CA ARG A 697 -32.55 2.91 1.17
C ARG A 697 -33.83 2.25 0.69
N ASP A 698 -34.96 2.94 0.86
CA ASP A 698 -36.28 2.52 0.35
C ASP A 698 -36.68 1.09 0.76
N GLY A 699 -36.29 0.66 1.97
CA GLY A 699 -36.58 -0.68 2.45
C GLY A 699 -35.69 -1.78 1.88
N ARG A 700 -34.55 -1.45 1.29
CA ARG A 700 -33.56 -2.41 0.77
C ARG A 700 -32.19 -2.11 1.36
N CYS A 701 -31.37 -3.16 1.52
CA CYS A 701 -29.96 -3.02 1.90
C CYS A 701 -29.07 -3.34 0.69
N SER A 702 -27.92 -2.67 0.57
CA SER A 702 -26.92 -2.97 -0.46
C SER A 702 -26.40 -4.41 -0.43
N CYS A 703 -26.51 -5.11 0.70
CA CYS A 703 -26.09 -6.50 0.81
C CYS A 703 -27.08 -7.52 0.22
N LEU A 704 -28.28 -7.10 -0.19
CA LEU A 704 -29.35 -7.98 -0.70
C LEU A 704 -29.72 -9.14 0.26
N ASP A 705 -29.55 -8.93 1.57
CA ASP A 705 -29.72 -9.94 2.61
C ASP A 705 -28.71 -11.13 2.52
N TYR A 706 -27.66 -11.01 1.68
CA TYR A 706 -26.50 -11.90 1.60
C TYR A 706 -25.27 -11.24 2.25
N TRP A 707 -25.15 -11.32 3.58
CA TRP A 707 -24.04 -10.67 4.30
C TRP A 707 -23.28 -11.59 5.25
#